data_AF-A0AA39EY43-F1
#
_entry.id   AF-A0AA39EY43-F1
#
_cell.length_a   1.000
_cell.length_b   1.000
_cell.length_c   1.000
_cell.angle_alpha   90.00
_cell.angle_beta   90.00
_cell.angle_gamma   90.00
#
_symmetry.space_group_name_H-M   'P 1'
#
loop_
_entity.id
_entity.type
_entity.pdbx_description
1 polymer ?
#
loop_
_entity_poly.entity_id
_entity_poly.type
_entity_poly.pdbx_seq_one_letter_code
_entity_poly.pdbx_strand_id
1 'polypeptide(L)'
;MENISVSKGIFPMRGNYFIGGKGKRVKNKFFTNELSYKAYKKAWSVIENVAEEINVNMFKQILSDLQNYIGNIRDNIRDEITNEIPTAILLTGINLPDHDVLFRKLTSKLSSITRHIAVIQSRDSSNMKNLIEETVFQLINNSNEESINIDVRKSHCTFRLLEAWYFEKCDINTPLVIIIPDFESFNATILRDFILVLSCYAKTMKFVLVFGVATTLHAIHRSLSYDVTSKLRVQVFHTPTQMKSLSDVLEGTVLSGKTPFKLTGSAFKLLTDIFLFYDFSVDNFLQGFKICMDLHFHGNNYTALCCERENIPEQIDKLTIDDLNELKKLPSINNYLRKIFNDKWENIDNEEFKNIIIKLLNDYHDSMSGFYPILKCFHYLTYSLPGAPMGKELRHVYASAVTCDLAQMQEYKESMRLLNFTSKGELILQIKKLLEIIKESENNILHNVESDLTNHLKIIRDASLETITDKSEAIEFNPKGTRRQFHDQLKKMSQKQVTSPFKEAQTNLLNYLDKIFRQFLINPNRLPASEIFCFSDAYTTKHHLRGSLRSVIHTGLNDPQIYLKCDCCKLEKEETIQPTLPDLSIIYKLHLESKKLINMYDWLQAFLTIVEPNNDPNSEREIDPKMQARFTQAVAELQFLGFIKTSRKKTDHVKRLT
;
A
#
# COMPACT_ATOMS: atom_id res chain seq x y z
N MET A 1 -30.18 -27.08 -16.22
CA MET A 1 -30.28 -25.81 -15.46
C MET A 1 -31.20 -26.01 -14.24
N GLU A 2 -30.85 -26.89 -13.30
CA GLU A 2 -31.72 -27.13 -12.12
C GLU A 2 -31.62 -26.00 -11.07
N ASN A 3 -30.58 -25.16 -11.14
CA ASN A 3 -30.30 -24.08 -10.19
C ASN A 3 -30.79 -22.70 -10.64
N ILE A 4 -31.60 -22.60 -11.70
CA ILE A 4 -32.14 -21.34 -12.21
C ILE A 4 -33.66 -21.37 -12.04
N SER A 5 -34.23 -20.40 -11.33
CA SER A 5 -35.68 -20.23 -11.17
C SER A 5 -36.13 -18.93 -11.81
N VAL A 6 -37.28 -18.97 -12.46
CA VAL A 6 -37.97 -17.80 -13.03
C VAL A 6 -38.55 -16.92 -11.91
N SER A 7 -38.87 -17.48 -10.74
CA SER A 7 -39.59 -16.78 -9.66
C SER A 7 -38.76 -16.48 -8.41
N LYS A 8 -37.62 -17.17 -8.22
CA LYS A 8 -36.80 -17.04 -7.01
C LYS A 8 -35.41 -16.50 -7.36
N GLY A 9 -34.99 -15.44 -6.66
CA GLY A 9 -33.64 -14.88 -6.75
C GLY A 9 -32.65 -15.38 -5.69
N ILE A 10 -33.12 -16.12 -4.68
CA ILE A 10 -32.28 -16.61 -3.57
C ILE A 10 -32.58 -18.10 -3.34
N PHE A 11 -31.53 -18.92 -3.32
CA PHE A 11 -31.60 -20.36 -3.07
C PHE A 11 -30.74 -20.71 -1.85
N PRO A 12 -31.33 -20.74 -0.64
CA PRO A 12 -30.56 -21.05 0.57
C PRO A 12 -30.19 -22.53 0.59
N MET A 13 -28.93 -22.85 0.30
CA MET A 13 -28.37 -24.18 0.52
C MET A 13 -27.93 -24.28 1.99
N ARG A 14 -28.83 -24.78 2.85
CA ARG A 14 -28.52 -25.00 4.27
C ARG A 14 -27.48 -26.13 4.39
N GLY A 15 -26.21 -25.77 4.60
CA GLY A 15 -25.20 -26.72 5.07
C GLY A 15 -25.46 -27.13 6.53
N ASN A 16 -24.57 -27.95 7.11
CA ASN A 16 -24.64 -28.41 8.51
C ASN A 16 -24.46 -27.31 9.58
N TYR A 17 -24.50 -26.03 9.19
CA TYR A 17 -24.34 -24.91 10.11
C TYR A 17 -25.69 -24.55 10.75
N PHE A 18 -25.80 -24.79 12.05
CA PHE A 18 -26.91 -24.34 12.89
C PHE A 18 -26.43 -23.21 13.81
N ILE A 19 -27.20 -22.13 13.89
CA ILE A 19 -26.96 -21.03 14.83
C ILE A 19 -27.03 -21.62 16.26
N GLY A 20 -25.94 -21.48 17.04
CA GLY A 20 -25.80 -22.05 18.38
C GLY A 20 -25.06 -23.40 18.45
N GLY A 21 -24.83 -24.07 17.32
CA GLY A 21 -23.92 -25.22 17.25
C GLY A 21 -22.48 -24.73 17.15
N LYS A 22 -21.55 -25.28 17.95
CA LYS A 22 -20.11 -25.06 17.75
C LYS A 22 -19.79 -25.43 16.30
N GLY A 23 -19.64 -24.43 15.44
CA GLY A 23 -19.27 -24.62 14.06
C GLY A 23 -18.01 -25.48 14.03
N LYS A 24 -18.11 -26.72 13.57
CA LYS A 24 -16.92 -27.47 13.19
C LYS A 24 -16.33 -26.64 12.05
N ARG A 25 -15.31 -25.82 12.36
CA ARG A 25 -14.48 -25.16 11.36
C ARG A 25 -14.23 -26.20 10.28
N VAL A 26 -14.67 -25.93 9.06
CA VAL A 26 -14.33 -26.76 7.91
C VAL A 26 -12.81 -26.68 7.82
N LYS A 27 -12.13 -27.63 8.46
CA LYS A 27 -10.70 -27.80 8.34
C LYS A 27 -10.52 -28.34 6.93
N ASN A 28 -10.33 -27.47 5.95
CA ASN A 28 -9.66 -27.89 4.72
C ASN A 28 -8.23 -28.29 5.12
N LYS A 29 -8.08 -29.51 5.65
CA LYS A 29 -6.83 -30.02 6.25
C LYS A 29 -5.72 -30.17 5.21
N PHE A 30 -6.07 -30.24 3.93
CA PHE A 30 -5.14 -30.54 2.84
C PHE A 30 -3.97 -29.54 2.81
N PHE A 31 -4.24 -28.24 2.82
CA PHE A 31 -3.19 -27.21 2.73
C PHE A 31 -2.60 -26.79 4.08
N THR A 32 -3.33 -26.96 5.19
CA THR A 32 -2.87 -26.48 6.51
C THR A 32 -1.61 -27.17 7.03
N ASN A 33 -1.32 -28.38 6.51
CA ASN A 33 -0.16 -29.17 6.94
C ASN A 33 1.07 -28.98 6.05
N GLU A 34 0.92 -28.33 4.88
CA GLU A 34 2.02 -28.08 3.95
C GLU A 34 3.11 -27.22 4.59
N LEU A 35 4.36 -27.50 4.23
CA LEU A 35 5.53 -26.80 4.77
C LEU A 35 5.51 -25.32 4.37
N SER A 36 5.15 -25.04 3.12
CA SER A 36 4.98 -23.69 2.57
C SER A 36 3.95 -22.87 3.35
N TYR A 37 2.78 -23.43 3.65
CA TYR A 37 1.73 -22.74 4.41
C TYR A 37 2.14 -22.45 5.86
N LYS A 38 2.87 -23.36 6.51
CA LYS A 38 3.42 -23.12 7.85
C LYS A 38 4.45 -21.99 7.85
N ALA A 39 5.34 -21.96 6.85
CA ALA A 39 6.32 -20.90 6.68
C ALA A 39 5.64 -19.55 6.41
N TYR A 40 4.66 -19.51 5.50
CA TYR A 40 3.82 -18.35 5.22
C TYR A 40 3.18 -17.80 6.50
N LYS A 41 2.52 -18.68 7.29
CA LYS A 41 1.82 -18.26 8.50
C LYS A 41 2.79 -17.71 9.56
N LYS A 42 3.97 -18.31 9.73
CA LYS A 42 5.01 -17.79 10.63
C LYS A 42 5.46 -16.41 10.15
N ALA A 43 5.81 -16.27 8.88
CA ALA A 43 6.27 -15.00 8.31
C ALA A 43 5.21 -13.90 8.39
N TRP A 44 3.94 -14.19 8.06
CA TRP A 44 2.85 -13.21 8.13
C TRP A 44 2.59 -12.75 9.57
N SER A 45 2.61 -13.65 10.54
CA SER A 45 2.36 -13.30 11.95
C SER A 45 3.35 -12.27 12.51
N VAL A 46 4.61 -12.32 12.05
CA VAL A 46 5.62 -11.32 12.44
C VAL A 46 5.25 -9.94 11.90
N ILE A 47 4.84 -9.87 10.64
CA ILE A 47 4.47 -8.61 9.96
C ILE A 47 3.20 -8.02 10.56
N GLU A 48 2.20 -8.87 10.79
CA GLU A 48 0.93 -8.49 11.41
C GLU A 48 1.14 -7.91 12.81
N ASN A 49 1.93 -8.58 13.65
CA ASN A 49 2.26 -8.09 15.00
C ASN A 49 2.99 -6.74 14.97
N VAL A 50 3.95 -6.57 14.06
CA VAL A 50 4.68 -5.30 13.91
C VAL A 50 3.76 -4.19 13.41
N ALA A 51 2.90 -4.46 12.43
CA ALA A 51 1.94 -3.48 11.94
C ALA A 51 0.94 -3.07 13.03
N GLU A 52 0.47 -4.02 13.84
CA GLU A 52 -0.40 -3.73 14.99
C GLU A 52 0.30 -2.88 16.05
N GLU A 53 1.56 -3.20 16.38
CA GLU A 53 2.38 -2.45 17.32
C GLU A 53 2.58 -1.01 16.87
N ILE A 54 2.93 -0.79 15.60
CA ILE A 54 3.11 0.54 15.01
C ILE A 54 1.80 1.32 15.05
N ASN A 55 0.68 0.69 14.67
CA ASN A 55 -0.63 1.31 14.75
C ASN A 55 -1.01 1.70 16.19
N VAL A 56 -0.68 0.87 17.19
CA VAL A 56 -0.91 1.20 18.61
C VAL A 56 -0.03 2.39 19.03
N ASN A 57 1.25 2.38 18.70
CA ASN A 57 2.19 3.44 19.07
C ASN A 57 1.81 4.77 18.43
N MET A 58 1.40 4.74 17.16
CA MET A 58 0.98 5.91 16.40
C MET A 58 -0.22 6.62 17.02
N PHE A 59 -1.22 5.86 17.48
CA PHE A 59 -2.42 6.43 18.09
C PHE A 59 -2.26 6.69 19.60
N LYS A 60 -1.26 6.11 20.27
CA LYS A 60 -1.09 6.20 21.72
C LYS A 60 -1.06 7.64 22.24
N GLN A 61 -0.35 8.53 21.55
CA GLN A 61 -0.25 9.94 21.95
C GLN A 61 -1.62 10.62 21.89
N ILE A 62 -2.31 10.52 20.76
CA ILE A 62 -3.63 11.14 20.54
C ILE A 62 -4.68 10.57 21.47
N LEU A 63 -4.67 9.25 21.67
CA LEU A 63 -5.57 8.59 22.60
C LEU A 63 -5.34 9.09 24.04
N SER A 64 -4.07 9.30 24.43
CA SER A 64 -3.74 9.86 25.75
C SER A 64 -4.15 11.33 25.86
N ASP A 65 -3.96 12.13 24.80
CA ASP A 65 -4.36 13.53 24.77
C ASP A 65 -5.88 13.70 24.84
N LEU A 66 -6.63 12.87 24.11
CA LEU A 66 -8.10 12.81 24.16
C LEU A 66 -8.60 12.31 25.52
N GLN A 67 -7.93 11.30 26.09
CA GLN A 67 -8.23 10.80 27.42
C GLN A 67 -8.04 11.91 28.47
N ASN A 68 -6.93 12.64 28.41
CA ASN A 68 -6.67 13.78 29.31
C ASN A 68 -7.68 14.91 29.11
N TYR A 69 -8.05 15.22 27.86
CA TYR A 69 -9.07 16.21 27.56
C TYR A 69 -10.43 15.86 28.18
N ILE A 70 -10.91 14.62 27.99
CA ILE A 70 -12.19 14.16 28.54
C ILE A 70 -12.11 14.04 30.08
N GLY A 71 -10.96 13.62 30.61
CA GLY A 71 -10.70 13.60 32.06
C GLY A 71 -10.79 15.00 32.68
N ASN A 72 -10.18 16.00 32.05
CA ASN A 72 -10.27 17.39 32.50
C ASN A 72 -11.72 17.91 32.48
N ILE A 73 -12.53 17.52 31.50
CA ILE A 73 -13.95 17.90 31.44
C ILE A 73 -14.75 17.27 32.57
N ARG A 74 -14.45 16.01 32.94
CA ARG A 74 -15.08 15.34 34.08
C ARG A 74 -14.77 16.06 35.38
N ASP A 75 -13.51 16.43 35.58
CA ASP A 75 -13.00 16.95 36.86
C ASP A 75 -13.23 18.48 37.02
N ASN A 76 -13.42 19.22 35.92
CA ASN A 76 -13.75 20.65 35.95
C ASN A 76 -15.22 20.89 36.36
N ILE A 77 -15.41 21.20 37.63
CA ILE A 77 -16.72 21.58 38.23
C ILE A 77 -17.09 23.06 37.92
N ARG A 78 -16.13 23.90 37.50
CA ARG A 78 -16.29 25.38 37.46
C ARG A 78 -16.86 25.99 36.17
N ASP A 79 -17.09 25.22 35.10
CA ASP A 79 -17.70 25.73 33.86
C ASP A 79 -19.26 25.64 33.92
N GLU A 80 -19.87 26.01 35.05
CA GLU A 80 -21.32 25.88 35.28
C GLU A 80 -22.21 26.84 34.45
N ILE A 81 -21.67 27.68 33.55
CA ILE A 81 -22.48 28.73 32.87
C ILE A 81 -22.14 28.95 31.39
N THR A 82 -21.70 27.95 30.64
CA THR A 82 -21.69 28.06 29.17
C THR A 82 -22.59 26.97 28.56
N ASN A 83 -23.59 27.37 27.76
CA ASN A 83 -24.43 26.46 26.95
C ASN A 83 -23.61 25.80 25.81
N GLU A 84 -22.31 25.61 26.01
CA GLU A 84 -21.36 25.13 25.02
C GLU A 84 -21.05 23.67 25.29
N ILE A 85 -21.10 22.86 24.23
CA ILE A 85 -20.79 21.43 24.28
C ILE A 85 -19.29 21.27 23.96
N PRO A 86 -18.50 20.70 24.89
CA PRO A 86 -17.12 20.32 24.61
C PRO A 86 -17.05 19.39 23.40
N THR A 87 -16.27 19.79 22.39
CA THR A 87 -16.19 19.09 21.12
C THR A 87 -14.74 18.88 20.71
N ALA A 88 -14.32 17.63 20.61
CA ALA A 88 -13.03 17.24 20.06
C ALA A 88 -13.18 16.99 18.55
N ILE A 89 -12.39 17.69 17.75
CA ILE A 89 -12.30 17.43 16.31
C ILE A 89 -11.03 16.62 16.08
N LEU A 90 -11.20 15.39 15.62
CA LEU A 90 -10.12 14.55 15.17
C LEU A 90 -9.98 14.70 13.66
N LEU A 91 -8.89 15.34 13.22
CA LEU A 91 -8.54 15.43 11.80
C LEU A 91 -7.87 14.11 11.42
N THR A 92 -8.64 13.20 10.83
CA THR A 92 -8.25 11.81 10.57
C THR A 92 -7.61 11.61 9.20
N GLY A 93 -7.93 12.47 8.22
CA GLY A 93 -7.53 12.29 6.82
C GLY A 93 -8.55 11.47 6.02
N ILE A 94 -8.20 11.15 4.77
CA ILE A 94 -9.15 10.66 3.75
C ILE A 94 -9.59 9.19 3.96
N ASN A 95 -8.98 8.45 4.89
CA ASN A 95 -9.05 6.98 4.91
C ASN A 95 -9.91 6.39 6.02
N LEU A 96 -11.23 6.33 5.77
CA LEU A 96 -12.22 5.80 6.69
C LEU A 96 -11.95 4.38 7.25
N PRO A 97 -11.48 3.37 6.48
CA PRO A 97 -11.34 2.00 7.00
C PRO A 97 -10.31 1.87 8.12
N ASP A 98 -9.20 2.59 8.01
CA ASP A 98 -8.14 2.60 9.02
C ASP A 98 -8.65 3.33 10.30
N HIS A 99 -9.58 4.27 10.15
CA HIS A 99 -10.19 4.99 11.26
C HIS A 99 -11.18 4.15 12.05
N ASP A 100 -11.83 3.15 11.47
CA ASP A 100 -12.67 2.21 12.23
C ASP A 100 -11.87 1.46 13.30
N VAL A 101 -10.60 1.14 13.02
CA VAL A 101 -9.68 0.55 14.02
C VAL A 101 -9.34 1.58 15.10
N LEU A 102 -9.08 2.83 14.71
CA LEU A 102 -8.81 3.94 15.64
C LEU A 102 -9.98 4.16 16.58
N PHE A 103 -11.20 4.32 16.08
CA PHE A 103 -12.36 4.62 16.90
C PHE A 103 -12.72 3.46 17.83
N ARG A 104 -12.52 2.19 17.41
CA ARG A 104 -12.65 1.04 18.31
C ARG A 104 -11.62 1.08 19.46
N LYS A 105 -10.36 1.38 19.15
CA LYS A 105 -9.31 1.55 20.18
C LYS A 105 -9.57 2.76 21.09
N LEU A 106 -10.16 3.82 20.55
CA LEU A 106 -10.56 4.99 21.29
C LEU A 106 -11.69 4.65 22.27
N THR A 107 -12.73 3.93 21.83
CA THR A 107 -13.81 3.45 22.70
C THR A 107 -13.26 2.57 23.82
N SER A 108 -12.36 1.62 23.52
CA SER A 108 -11.77 0.78 24.56
C SER A 108 -10.92 1.56 25.56
N LYS A 109 -10.18 2.59 25.12
CA LYS A 109 -9.39 3.44 26.03
C LYS A 109 -10.26 4.37 26.87
N LEU A 110 -11.28 4.98 26.27
CA LEU A 110 -12.22 5.88 26.95
C LEU A 110 -13.13 5.16 27.95
N SER A 111 -13.34 3.85 27.80
CA SER A 111 -14.07 3.02 28.78
C SER A 111 -13.51 3.13 30.21
N SER A 112 -12.23 3.50 30.34
CA SER A 112 -11.59 3.77 31.63
C SER A 112 -12.06 5.05 32.33
N ILE A 113 -12.56 6.04 31.57
CA ILE A 113 -13.12 7.29 32.11
C ILE A 113 -14.64 7.17 32.21
N THR A 114 -15.29 6.70 31.15
CA THR A 114 -16.75 6.65 31.02
C THR A 114 -17.18 5.37 30.31
N ARG A 115 -18.15 4.67 30.89
CA ARG A 115 -18.77 3.50 30.24
C ARG A 115 -19.83 3.87 29.20
N HIS A 116 -20.28 5.13 29.16
CA HIS A 116 -21.38 5.61 28.32
C HIS A 116 -20.84 6.26 27.05
N ILE A 117 -20.55 5.44 26.05
CA ILE A 117 -20.01 5.87 24.76
C ILE A 117 -20.94 5.39 23.64
N ALA A 118 -21.36 6.32 22.78
CA ALA A 118 -22.09 6.01 21.55
C ALA A 118 -21.21 6.31 20.32
N VAL A 119 -21.07 5.34 19.42
CA VAL A 119 -20.39 5.48 18.12
C VAL A 119 -21.45 5.44 17.02
N ILE A 120 -21.67 6.58 16.38
CA ILE A 120 -22.76 6.77 15.44
C ILE A 120 -22.22 6.80 14.02
N GLN A 121 -22.63 5.83 13.21
CA GLN A 121 -22.31 5.82 11.78
C GLN A 121 -23.40 6.53 10.97
N SER A 122 -23.00 7.22 9.90
CA SER A 122 -23.95 7.94 9.02
C SER A 122 -25.02 7.01 8.43
N ARG A 123 -24.65 5.75 8.17
CA ARG A 123 -25.56 4.73 7.60
C ARG A 123 -26.76 4.41 8.49
N ASP A 124 -26.62 4.57 9.81
CA ASP A 124 -27.67 4.25 10.79
C ASP A 124 -28.51 5.48 11.14
N SER A 125 -28.06 6.69 10.76
CA SER A 125 -28.66 7.97 11.09
C SER A 125 -29.32 8.67 9.89
N SER A 126 -30.18 7.97 9.16
CA SER A 126 -30.88 8.54 8.00
C SER A 126 -31.85 9.66 8.37
N ASN A 127 -32.48 9.56 9.55
CA ASN A 127 -33.46 10.50 10.08
C ASN A 127 -33.11 10.90 11.51
N MET A 128 -33.57 12.08 11.96
CA MET A 128 -33.39 12.57 13.34
C MET A 128 -33.90 11.57 14.39
N LYS A 129 -35.03 10.90 14.13
CA LYS A 129 -35.55 9.86 15.02
C LYS A 129 -34.54 8.71 15.21
N ASN A 130 -34.01 8.16 14.11
CA ASN A 130 -33.08 7.04 14.16
C ASN A 130 -31.77 7.45 14.85
N LEU A 131 -31.28 8.66 14.58
CA LEU A 131 -30.11 9.21 15.25
C LEU A 131 -30.31 9.26 16.77
N ILE A 132 -31.43 9.81 17.24
CA ILE A 132 -31.74 9.88 18.67
C ILE A 132 -31.91 8.48 19.27
N GLU A 133 -32.69 7.60 18.62
CA GLU A 133 -32.91 6.23 19.11
C GLU A 133 -31.59 5.47 19.23
N GLU A 134 -30.71 5.56 18.24
CA GLU A 134 -29.42 4.88 18.23
C GLU A 134 -28.45 5.47 19.27
N THR A 135 -28.39 6.80 19.40
CA THR A 135 -27.55 7.46 20.42
C THR A 135 -27.92 7.01 21.82
N VAL A 136 -29.21 7.12 22.16
CA VAL A 136 -29.72 6.80 23.49
C VAL A 136 -29.62 5.29 23.75
N PHE A 137 -29.91 4.47 22.75
CA PHE A 137 -29.77 3.02 22.87
C PHE A 137 -28.32 2.61 23.17
N GLN A 138 -27.35 3.17 22.47
CA GLN A 138 -25.93 2.88 22.70
C GLN A 138 -25.43 3.44 24.05
N LEU A 139 -25.81 4.66 24.42
CA LEU A 139 -25.40 5.24 25.71
C LEU A 139 -25.91 4.43 26.92
N ILE A 140 -27.12 3.87 26.83
CA ILE A 140 -27.74 3.09 27.91
C ILE A 140 -27.26 1.64 27.91
N ASN A 141 -27.21 0.98 26.74
CA ASN A 141 -26.98 -0.46 26.66
C ASN A 141 -25.50 -0.85 26.47
N ASN A 142 -24.63 0.03 25.95
CA ASN A 142 -23.19 -0.28 25.81
C ASN A 142 -22.47 -0.41 27.16
N SER A 143 -23.09 -0.02 28.28
CA SER A 143 -22.54 -0.31 29.61
C SER A 143 -22.53 -1.80 29.97
N ASN A 144 -23.30 -2.63 29.23
CA ASN A 144 -23.65 -4.00 29.59
C ASN A 144 -23.25 -5.02 28.50
N GLU A 145 -22.05 -4.93 27.90
CA GLU A 145 -21.60 -5.90 26.87
C GLU A 145 -21.56 -7.37 27.36
N GLU A 146 -21.61 -7.63 28.67
CA GLU A 146 -21.61 -8.99 29.23
C GLU A 146 -23.00 -9.56 29.60
N SER A 147 -24.09 -8.79 29.52
CA SER A 147 -25.44 -9.29 29.87
C SER A 147 -26.44 -9.13 28.73
N ILE A 148 -27.07 -10.25 28.34
CA ILE A 148 -28.11 -10.36 27.28
C ILE A 148 -29.38 -9.53 27.57
N ASN A 149 -29.46 -8.87 28.74
CA ASN A 149 -30.59 -8.04 29.11
C ASN A 149 -30.48 -6.65 28.48
N ILE A 150 -31.30 -6.43 27.45
CA ILE A 150 -31.56 -5.11 26.88
C ILE A 150 -32.43 -4.33 27.89
N ASP A 151 -31.86 -3.31 28.53
CA ASP A 151 -32.60 -2.47 29.50
C ASP A 151 -33.74 -1.72 28.80
N VAL A 152 -33.52 -1.24 27.58
CA VAL A 152 -34.51 -0.45 26.81
C VAL A 152 -34.54 -0.84 25.33
N ARG A 153 -35.75 -1.03 24.79
CA ARG A 153 -35.97 -1.24 23.34
C ARG A 153 -35.74 0.06 22.55
N LYS A 154 -35.11 -0.05 21.37
CA LYS A 154 -34.82 1.08 20.46
C LYS A 154 -36.00 2.02 20.23
N SER A 155 -37.22 1.50 20.11
CA SER A 155 -38.44 2.29 19.85
C SER A 155 -38.84 3.26 20.97
N HIS A 156 -38.33 3.09 22.18
CA HIS A 156 -38.67 3.92 23.34
C HIS A 156 -37.52 4.87 23.73
N CYS A 157 -36.42 4.84 22.99
CA CYS A 157 -35.24 5.64 23.25
C CYS A 157 -35.48 7.12 22.89
N THR A 158 -35.74 7.94 23.92
CA THR A 158 -35.93 9.40 23.80
C THR A 158 -34.98 10.13 24.76
N PHE A 159 -34.65 11.39 24.47
CA PHE A 159 -33.80 12.19 25.37
C PHE A 159 -34.39 12.40 26.77
N ARG A 160 -35.72 12.43 26.90
CA ARG A 160 -36.39 12.47 28.21
C ARG A 160 -36.15 11.21 29.03
N LEU A 161 -36.12 10.06 28.37
CA LEU A 161 -35.76 8.80 29.03
C LEU A 161 -34.28 8.80 29.42
N LEU A 162 -33.41 9.29 28.54
CA LEU A 162 -31.98 9.45 28.85
C LEU A 162 -31.80 10.33 30.09
N GLU A 163 -32.61 11.38 30.25
CA GLU A 163 -32.59 12.30 31.40
C GLU A 163 -32.97 11.61 32.70
N ALA A 164 -34.11 10.94 32.73
CA ALA A 164 -34.52 10.18 33.90
C ALA A 164 -33.47 9.12 34.27
N TRP A 165 -32.95 8.40 33.27
CA TRP A 165 -31.93 7.37 33.47
C TRP A 165 -30.59 7.94 33.97
N TYR A 166 -30.16 9.09 33.46
CA TYR A 166 -28.92 9.74 33.87
C TYR A 166 -28.99 10.18 35.35
N PHE A 167 -30.12 10.75 35.78
CA PHE A 167 -30.34 11.11 37.18
C PHE A 167 -30.41 9.91 38.13
N GLU A 168 -30.94 8.77 37.68
CA GLU A 168 -31.07 7.56 38.51
C GLU A 168 -29.77 6.76 38.62
N LYS A 169 -29.00 6.64 37.53
CA LYS A 169 -27.87 5.70 37.43
C LYS A 169 -26.49 6.33 37.32
N CYS A 170 -26.36 7.62 36.99
CA CYS A 170 -25.06 8.26 36.76
C CYS A 170 -24.77 9.34 37.81
N ASP A 171 -23.49 9.51 38.15
CA ASP A 171 -23.04 10.69 38.89
C ASP A 171 -23.16 11.93 37.98
N ILE A 172 -23.49 13.09 38.56
CA ILE A 172 -23.66 14.39 37.88
C ILE A 172 -22.46 14.79 37.01
N ASN A 173 -21.27 14.26 37.34
CA ASN A 173 -20.04 14.57 36.63
C ASN A 173 -19.70 13.60 35.50
N THR A 174 -20.47 12.53 35.28
CA THR A 174 -20.14 11.50 34.28
C THR A 174 -20.38 12.03 32.87
N PRO A 175 -19.36 12.21 32.01
CA PRO A 175 -19.59 12.64 30.64
C PRO A 175 -20.27 11.55 29.80
N LEU A 176 -21.18 11.95 28.93
CA LEU A 176 -21.78 11.13 27.88
C LEU A 176 -21.03 11.42 26.57
N VAL A 177 -20.25 10.45 26.09
CA VAL A 177 -19.38 10.65 24.92
C VAL A 177 -20.10 10.16 23.66
N ILE A 178 -20.22 11.05 22.68
CA ILE A 178 -20.83 10.77 21.39
C ILE A 178 -19.77 10.94 20.31
N ILE A 179 -19.46 9.84 19.62
CA ILE A 179 -18.44 9.78 18.57
C ILE A 179 -19.14 9.70 17.21
N ILE A 180 -18.77 10.61 16.32
CA ILE A 180 -19.22 10.64 14.92
C ILE A 180 -17.97 10.44 14.04
N PRO A 181 -17.67 9.22 13.60
CA PRO A 181 -16.46 8.91 12.82
C PRO A 181 -16.39 9.64 11.47
N ASP A 182 -17.53 9.77 10.77
CA ASP A 182 -17.59 10.21 9.38
C ASP A 182 -18.39 11.50 9.21
N PHE A 183 -17.94 12.60 9.82
CA PHE A 183 -18.70 13.86 9.86
C PHE A 183 -19.21 14.33 8.48
N GLU A 184 -18.39 14.20 7.43
CA GLU A 184 -18.71 14.65 6.07
C GLU A 184 -19.82 13.83 5.38
N SER A 185 -20.05 12.60 5.82
CA SER A 185 -21.09 11.73 5.27
C SER A 185 -22.45 11.98 5.91
N PHE A 186 -22.54 12.81 6.96
CA PHE A 186 -23.81 13.11 7.61
C PHE A 186 -24.61 14.17 6.85
N ASN A 187 -25.93 14.06 6.94
CA ASN A 187 -26.80 15.14 6.49
C ASN A 187 -26.66 16.36 7.43
N ALA A 188 -26.19 17.47 6.89
CA ALA A 188 -25.94 18.71 7.62
C ALA A 188 -27.17 19.22 8.40
N THR A 189 -28.39 19.08 7.86
CA THR A 189 -29.60 19.56 8.54
C THR A 189 -29.92 18.73 9.78
N ILE A 190 -29.80 17.40 9.67
CA ILE A 190 -30.06 16.48 10.78
C ILE A 190 -29.02 16.70 11.88
N LEU A 191 -27.74 16.84 11.52
CA LEU A 191 -26.67 17.06 12.49
C LEU A 191 -26.81 18.42 13.19
N ARG A 192 -27.20 19.47 12.45
CA ARG A 192 -27.52 20.79 13.01
C ARG A 192 -28.61 20.68 14.09
N ASP A 193 -29.75 20.09 13.73
CA ASP A 193 -30.89 19.96 14.64
C ASP A 193 -30.54 19.08 15.85
N PHE A 194 -29.75 18.02 15.64
CA PHE A 194 -29.27 17.15 16.71
C PHE A 194 -28.40 17.88 17.73
N ILE A 195 -27.44 18.68 17.28
CA ILE A 195 -26.58 19.47 18.18
C ILE A 195 -27.40 20.52 18.95
N LEU A 196 -28.41 21.14 18.31
CA LEU A 196 -29.32 22.05 19.01
C LEU A 196 -30.11 21.35 20.11
N VAL A 197 -30.60 20.12 19.85
CA VAL A 197 -31.27 19.30 20.87
C VAL A 197 -30.31 18.97 22.01
N LEU A 198 -29.07 18.54 21.71
CA LEU A 198 -28.07 18.30 22.75
C LEU A 198 -27.79 19.54 23.59
N SER A 199 -27.72 20.73 22.97
CA SER A 199 -27.47 21.99 23.67
C SER A 199 -28.59 22.36 24.66
N CYS A 200 -29.84 21.98 24.37
CA CYS A 200 -30.95 22.15 25.31
C CYS A 200 -30.78 21.29 26.57
N TYR A 201 -30.29 20.06 26.43
CA TYR A 201 -30.05 19.12 27.54
C TYR A 201 -28.65 19.25 28.16
N ALA A 202 -27.76 20.10 27.61
CA ALA A 202 -26.41 20.30 28.12
C ALA A 202 -26.38 20.91 29.55
N LYS A 203 -27.50 21.49 30.00
CA LYS A 203 -27.66 21.98 31.38
C LYS A 203 -27.89 20.86 32.39
N THR A 204 -28.51 19.77 31.97
CA THR A 204 -28.86 18.65 32.86
C THR A 204 -27.90 17.48 32.72
N MET A 205 -27.27 17.32 31.54
CA MET A 205 -26.29 16.28 31.26
C MET A 205 -25.02 16.84 30.66
N LYS A 206 -23.88 16.23 31.01
CA LYS A 206 -22.59 16.56 30.41
C LYS A 206 -22.36 15.76 29.12
N PHE A 207 -22.58 16.37 27.96
CA PHE A 207 -22.25 15.77 26.66
C PHE A 207 -20.83 16.13 26.20
N VAL A 208 -20.13 15.18 25.58
CA VAL A 208 -18.88 15.43 24.85
C VAL A 208 -19.01 14.88 23.44
N LEU A 209 -18.74 15.72 22.44
CA LEU A 209 -18.79 15.33 21.03
C LEU A 209 -17.38 15.06 20.51
N VAL A 210 -17.21 13.98 19.75
CA VAL A 210 -15.97 13.68 19.02
C VAL A 210 -16.29 13.57 17.53
N PHE A 211 -15.77 14.48 16.72
CA PHE A 211 -15.97 14.47 15.26
C PHE A 211 -14.73 13.96 14.56
N GLY A 212 -14.86 12.86 13.80
CA GLY A 212 -13.89 12.45 12.81
C GLY A 212 -14.09 13.24 11.52
N VAL A 213 -13.11 14.06 11.15
CA VAL A 213 -13.14 14.92 9.98
C VAL A 213 -12.03 14.51 9.03
N ALA A 214 -12.41 14.18 7.80
CA ALA A 214 -11.48 13.66 6.82
C ALA A 214 -10.64 14.77 6.16
N THR A 215 -11.24 15.91 5.80
CA THR A 215 -10.54 16.95 5.02
C THR A 215 -9.85 18.01 5.87
N THR A 216 -10.60 19.02 6.31
CA THR A 216 -10.11 20.18 7.06
C THR A 216 -11.21 20.72 7.96
N LEU A 217 -10.84 21.59 8.91
CA LEU A 217 -11.79 22.29 9.76
C LEU A 217 -12.84 23.09 8.97
N HIS A 218 -12.53 23.50 7.73
CA HIS A 218 -13.47 24.21 6.87
C HIS A 218 -14.72 23.39 6.54
N ALA A 219 -14.64 22.05 6.52
CA ALA A 219 -15.80 21.19 6.30
C ALA A 219 -16.87 21.38 7.38
N ILE A 220 -16.45 21.59 8.63
CA ILE A 220 -17.37 21.87 9.74
C ILE A 220 -18.00 23.25 9.58
N HIS A 221 -17.21 24.28 9.29
CA HIS A 221 -17.72 25.64 9.07
C HIS A 221 -18.66 25.76 7.86
N ARG A 222 -18.51 24.87 6.87
CA ARG A 222 -19.41 24.80 5.71
C ARG A 222 -20.69 24.03 6.01
N SER A 223 -20.60 22.97 6.82
CA SER A 223 -21.72 22.07 7.08
C SER A 223 -22.61 22.56 8.22
N LEU A 224 -22.03 23.16 9.26
CA LEU A 224 -22.75 23.71 10.40
C LEU A 224 -22.88 25.23 10.27
N SER A 225 -24.09 25.73 10.54
CA SER A 225 -24.38 27.15 10.59
C SER A 225 -23.85 27.80 11.87
N TYR A 226 -23.80 29.14 11.89
CA TYR A 226 -23.22 29.92 13.00
C TYR A 226 -23.96 29.72 14.33
N ASP A 227 -25.29 29.58 14.29
CA ASP A 227 -26.13 29.29 15.46
C ASP A 227 -25.71 27.99 16.17
N VAL A 228 -25.27 26.98 15.43
CA VAL A 228 -24.77 25.72 16.00
C VAL A 228 -23.30 25.81 16.40
N THR A 229 -22.47 26.41 15.56
CA THR A 229 -21.02 26.54 15.85
C THR A 229 -20.78 27.33 17.14
N SER A 230 -21.61 28.32 17.43
CA SER A 230 -21.57 29.09 18.70
C SER A 230 -21.86 28.25 19.95
N LYS A 231 -22.42 27.04 19.80
CA LYS A 231 -22.70 26.09 20.89
C LYS A 231 -21.61 25.04 21.05
N LEU A 232 -20.54 25.07 20.25
CA LEU A 232 -19.48 24.06 20.29
C LEU A 232 -18.19 24.68 20.80
N ARG A 233 -17.64 24.13 21.89
CA ARG A 233 -16.30 24.46 22.34
C ARG A 233 -15.31 23.49 21.71
N VAL A 234 -14.72 23.92 20.62
CA VAL A 234 -13.89 23.08 19.76
C VAL A 234 -12.44 23.02 20.24
N GLN A 235 -11.90 21.80 20.36
CA GLN A 235 -10.47 21.52 20.42
C GLN A 235 -10.07 20.58 19.27
N VAL A 236 -9.01 20.93 18.54
CA VAL A 236 -8.55 20.18 17.36
C VAL A 236 -7.41 19.23 17.76
N PHE A 237 -7.52 17.98 17.33
CA PHE A 237 -6.52 16.93 17.46
C PHE A 237 -6.08 16.48 16.07
N HIS A 238 -4.77 16.48 15.84
CA HIS A 238 -4.20 16.09 14.55
C HIS A 238 -3.75 14.63 14.59
N THR A 239 -4.24 13.80 13.67
CA THR A 239 -3.63 12.48 13.45
C THR A 239 -2.34 12.61 12.64
N PRO A 240 -1.37 11.71 12.85
CA PRO A 240 -0.22 11.61 11.96
C PRO A 240 -0.68 11.31 10.53
N THR A 241 0.13 11.74 9.57
CA THR A 241 -0.18 11.56 8.15
C THR A 241 -0.01 10.09 7.75
N GLN A 242 -0.82 9.63 6.80
CA GLN A 242 -0.74 8.26 6.29
C GLN A 242 0.62 7.94 5.65
N MET A 243 1.25 8.95 5.06
CA MET A 243 2.61 8.85 4.52
C MET A 243 3.63 8.46 5.60
N LYS A 244 3.52 9.06 6.80
CA LYS A 244 4.36 8.71 7.94
C LYS A 244 4.04 7.30 8.44
N SER A 245 2.75 6.97 8.54
CA SER A 245 2.31 5.63 8.95
C SER A 245 2.88 4.54 8.04
N LEU A 246 2.82 4.74 6.71
CA LEU A 246 3.39 3.79 5.76
C LEU A 246 4.90 3.67 5.92
N SER A 247 5.61 4.79 6.08
CA SER A 247 7.07 4.77 6.27
C SER A 247 7.46 4.02 7.54
N ASP A 248 6.75 4.27 8.65
CA ASP A 248 6.97 3.54 9.91
C ASP A 248 6.71 2.03 9.73
N VAL A 249 5.61 1.66 9.05
CA VAL A 249 5.29 0.25 8.74
C VAL A 249 6.34 -0.39 7.83
N LEU A 250 6.80 0.28 6.78
CA LEU A 250 7.84 -0.21 5.89
C LEU A 250 9.17 -0.38 6.62
N GLU A 251 9.52 0.56 7.49
CA GLU A 251 10.72 0.51 8.33
C GLU A 251 10.69 -0.65 9.34
N GLY A 252 9.52 -0.90 9.93
CA GLY A 252 9.31 -2.00 10.86
C GLY A 252 9.22 -3.38 10.20
N THR A 253 8.82 -3.46 8.94
CA THR A 253 8.55 -4.73 8.23
C THR A 253 9.59 -5.02 7.14
N VAL A 254 9.42 -4.45 5.95
CA VAL A 254 10.22 -4.72 4.74
C VAL A 254 11.70 -4.36 4.91
N LEU A 255 11.97 -3.26 5.62
CA LEU A 255 13.31 -2.64 5.76
C LEU A 255 14.00 -2.99 7.09
N SER A 256 13.35 -3.78 7.95
CA SER A 256 13.85 -4.06 9.29
C SER A 256 14.75 -5.30 9.35
N GLY A 257 14.78 -6.12 8.29
CA GLY A 257 15.50 -7.39 8.28
C GLY A 257 14.88 -8.52 9.10
N LYS A 258 13.82 -8.26 9.90
CA LYS A 258 13.20 -9.24 10.81
C LYS A 258 12.52 -10.39 10.09
N THR A 259 12.02 -10.16 8.88
CA THR A 259 11.37 -11.20 8.07
C THR A 259 12.30 -11.70 6.98
N PRO A 260 12.35 -13.02 6.73
CA PRO A 260 13.14 -13.58 5.63
C PRO A 260 12.54 -13.23 4.26
N PHE A 261 11.20 -13.14 4.17
CA PHE A 261 10.49 -12.76 2.94
C PHE A 261 10.70 -11.29 2.59
N LYS A 262 11.08 -11.02 1.33
CA LYS A 262 11.38 -9.70 0.78
C LYS A 262 10.51 -9.40 -0.43
N LEU A 263 9.88 -8.23 -0.41
CA LEU A 263 9.17 -7.70 -1.57
C LEU A 263 10.14 -6.87 -2.42
N THR A 264 10.40 -7.31 -3.65
CA THR A 264 11.42 -6.71 -4.51
C THR A 264 10.88 -6.24 -5.86
N GLY A 265 11.69 -5.47 -6.58
CA GLY A 265 11.48 -5.11 -7.97
C GLY A 265 10.22 -4.28 -8.22
N SER A 266 9.54 -4.60 -9.31
CA SER A 266 8.33 -3.89 -9.76
C SER A 266 7.13 -4.14 -8.85
N ALA A 267 7.08 -5.24 -8.09
CA ALA A 267 5.98 -5.53 -7.17
C ALA A 267 5.94 -4.53 -6.00
N PHE A 268 7.09 -4.19 -5.42
CA PHE A 268 7.19 -3.14 -4.39
C PHE A 268 6.75 -1.78 -4.93
N LYS A 269 7.23 -1.43 -6.13
CA LYS A 269 6.84 -0.18 -6.80
C LYS A 269 5.34 -0.13 -7.08
N LEU A 270 4.74 -1.24 -7.51
CA LEU A 270 3.31 -1.34 -7.73
C LEU A 270 2.50 -1.09 -6.45
N LEU A 271 2.85 -1.73 -5.33
CA LEU A 271 2.11 -1.53 -4.07
C LEU A 271 2.24 -0.09 -3.56
N THR A 272 3.43 0.48 -3.66
CA THR A 272 3.66 1.89 -3.29
C THR A 272 2.94 2.86 -4.23
N ASP A 273 2.90 2.59 -5.54
CA ASP A 273 2.13 3.36 -6.51
C ASP A 273 0.62 3.26 -6.23
N ILE A 274 0.11 2.08 -5.85
CA ILE A 274 -1.30 1.90 -5.46
C ILE A 274 -1.62 2.81 -4.26
N PHE A 275 -0.79 2.75 -3.23
CA PHE A 275 -0.95 3.59 -2.04
C PHE A 275 -0.90 5.09 -2.37
N LEU A 276 0.11 5.54 -3.12
CA LEU A 276 0.35 6.97 -3.35
C LEU A 276 -0.65 7.60 -4.32
N PHE A 277 -1.13 6.85 -5.32
CA PHE A 277 -1.95 7.40 -6.40
C PHE A 277 -3.44 7.06 -6.29
N TYR A 278 -3.85 6.13 -5.42
CA TYR A 278 -5.25 5.67 -5.36
C TYR A 278 -5.91 5.86 -4.00
N ASP A 279 -5.36 5.34 -2.91
CA ASP A 279 -6.12 5.18 -1.66
C ASP A 279 -5.42 5.64 -0.37
N PHE A 280 -4.10 5.85 -0.35
CA PHE A 280 -3.31 6.13 0.86
C PHE A 280 -3.54 5.16 2.03
N SER A 281 -4.11 3.97 1.81
CA SER A 281 -4.52 3.06 2.90
C SER A 281 -3.41 2.09 3.26
N VAL A 282 -3.01 2.09 4.53
CA VAL A 282 -1.98 1.18 5.02
C VAL A 282 -2.53 -0.25 5.12
N ASP A 283 -3.81 -0.42 5.46
CA ASP A 283 -4.45 -1.74 5.44
C ASP A 283 -4.48 -2.33 4.02
N ASN A 284 -4.88 -1.57 3.01
CA ASN A 284 -4.84 -2.05 1.62
C ASN A 284 -3.41 -2.39 1.16
N PHE A 285 -2.41 -1.61 1.59
CA PHE A 285 -1.01 -1.95 1.35
C PHE A 285 -0.62 -3.28 2.01
N LEU A 286 -1.03 -3.51 3.27
CA LEU A 286 -0.78 -4.76 3.99
C LEU A 286 -1.53 -5.96 3.37
N GLN A 287 -2.77 -5.79 2.92
CA GLN A 287 -3.49 -6.83 2.17
C GLN A 287 -2.80 -7.12 0.83
N GLY A 288 -2.31 -6.08 0.15
CA GLY A 288 -1.50 -6.23 -1.06
C GLY A 288 -0.21 -7.01 -0.82
N PHE A 289 0.48 -6.67 0.27
CA PHE A 289 1.67 -7.38 0.73
C PHE A 289 1.37 -8.85 1.07
N LYS A 290 0.24 -9.10 1.74
CA LYS A 290 -0.25 -10.44 2.07
C LYS A 290 -0.52 -11.28 0.83
N ILE A 291 -1.09 -10.69 -0.22
CA ILE A 291 -1.33 -11.35 -1.51
C ILE A 291 -0.01 -11.67 -2.20
N CYS A 292 0.98 -10.75 -2.18
CA CYS A 292 2.32 -11.05 -2.69
C CYS A 292 2.97 -12.22 -1.95
N MET A 293 2.84 -12.26 -0.61
CA MET A 293 3.31 -13.40 0.17
C MET A 293 2.57 -14.69 -0.20
N ASP A 294 1.25 -14.65 -0.31
CA ASP A 294 0.46 -15.82 -0.66
C ASP A 294 0.88 -16.37 -2.04
N LEU A 295 0.98 -15.51 -3.06
CA LEU A 295 1.47 -15.88 -4.39
C LEU A 295 2.90 -16.46 -4.37
N HIS A 296 3.76 -15.98 -3.48
CA HIS A 296 5.13 -16.48 -3.32
C HIS A 296 5.17 -17.88 -2.70
N PHE A 297 4.47 -18.08 -1.58
CA PHE A 297 4.49 -19.35 -0.84
C PHE A 297 3.58 -20.41 -1.45
N HIS A 298 2.58 -20.02 -2.25
CA HIS A 298 1.62 -20.94 -2.82
C HIS A 298 2.24 -21.86 -3.89
N GLY A 299 2.01 -23.17 -3.77
CA GLY A 299 2.32 -24.18 -4.78
C GLY A 299 3.71 -24.81 -4.71
N ASN A 300 4.65 -24.23 -3.95
CA ASN A 300 6.05 -24.68 -3.93
C ASN A 300 6.54 -24.95 -2.50
N ASN A 301 6.90 -26.19 -2.15
CA ASN A 301 7.40 -26.51 -0.80
C ASN A 301 8.79 -25.94 -0.51
N TYR A 302 9.60 -25.71 -1.55
CA TYR A 302 10.94 -25.14 -1.37
C TYR A 302 10.91 -23.71 -0.82
N THR A 303 9.77 -23.00 -0.92
CA THR A 303 9.57 -21.69 -0.29
C THR A 303 9.57 -21.78 1.23
N ALA A 304 9.41 -22.98 1.82
CA ALA A 304 9.58 -23.20 3.25
C ALA A 304 11.00 -22.90 3.74
N LEU A 305 11.99 -22.88 2.82
CA LEU A 305 13.36 -22.44 3.10
C LEU A 305 13.45 -20.93 3.40
N CYS A 306 12.40 -20.15 3.11
CA CYS A 306 12.27 -18.75 3.52
C CYS A 306 12.04 -18.66 5.04
N CYS A 307 13.10 -18.93 5.81
CA CYS A 307 13.09 -18.98 7.27
C CYS A 307 14.32 -18.28 7.85
N GLU A 308 14.41 -18.20 9.17
CA GLU A 308 15.59 -17.66 9.86
C GLU A 308 16.79 -18.60 9.71
N ARG A 309 18.01 -18.05 9.81
CA ARG A 309 19.28 -18.74 9.59
C ARG A 309 19.38 -20.09 10.32
N GLU A 310 18.91 -20.15 11.56
CA GLU A 310 18.97 -21.33 12.44
C GLU A 310 18.10 -22.48 11.95
N ASN A 311 16.99 -22.17 11.28
CA ASN A 311 15.98 -23.16 10.88
C ASN A 311 16.23 -23.75 9.49
N ILE A 312 17.15 -23.17 8.70
CA ILE A 312 17.48 -23.60 7.34
C ILE A 312 17.83 -25.11 7.25
N PRO A 313 18.79 -25.64 8.03
CA PRO A 313 19.17 -27.05 7.88
C PRO A 313 18.00 -28.00 8.18
N GLU A 314 17.21 -27.72 9.22
CA GLU A 314 16.05 -28.54 9.57
C GLU A 314 14.94 -28.53 8.53
N GLN A 315 14.78 -27.44 7.77
CA GLN A 315 13.78 -27.35 6.70
C GLN A 315 14.26 -28.08 5.45
N ILE A 316 15.55 -28.03 5.14
CA ILE A 316 16.15 -28.75 4.01
C ILE A 316 15.99 -30.27 4.17
N ASP A 317 16.13 -30.78 5.40
CA ASP A 317 15.95 -32.20 5.69
C ASP A 317 14.50 -32.69 5.50
N LYS A 318 13.53 -31.78 5.55
CA LYS A 318 12.10 -32.09 5.36
C LYS A 318 11.66 -32.07 3.89
N LEU A 319 12.52 -31.63 2.97
CA LEU A 319 12.20 -31.54 1.55
C LEU A 319 12.22 -32.91 0.87
N THR A 320 11.32 -33.07 -0.11
CA THR A 320 11.28 -34.27 -0.96
C THR A 320 12.26 -34.15 -2.13
N ILE A 321 12.53 -35.27 -2.81
CA ILE A 321 13.42 -35.31 -3.98
C ILE A 321 12.86 -34.45 -5.13
N ASP A 322 11.53 -34.39 -5.27
CA ASP A 322 10.87 -33.57 -6.28
C ASP A 322 11.07 -32.08 -6.00
N ASP A 323 10.99 -31.66 -4.73
CA ASP A 323 11.27 -30.27 -4.32
C ASP A 323 12.72 -29.88 -4.62
N LEU A 324 13.68 -30.80 -4.43
CA LEU A 324 15.09 -30.58 -4.76
C LEU A 324 15.30 -30.43 -6.28
N ASN A 325 14.56 -31.19 -7.09
CA ASN A 325 14.59 -31.05 -8.56
C ASN A 325 14.00 -29.73 -9.02
N GLU A 326 12.94 -29.23 -8.37
CA GLU A 326 12.40 -27.90 -8.63
C GLU A 326 13.38 -26.79 -8.23
N LEU A 327 14.05 -26.92 -7.08
CA LEU A 327 15.11 -26.00 -6.67
C LEU A 327 16.25 -25.91 -7.69
N LYS A 328 16.68 -27.04 -8.25
CA LYS A 328 17.71 -27.07 -9.31
C LYS A 328 17.26 -26.34 -10.60
N LYS A 329 15.96 -26.30 -10.88
CA LYS A 329 15.39 -25.61 -12.07
C LYS A 329 15.35 -24.09 -11.91
N LEU A 330 15.44 -23.55 -10.69
CA LEU A 330 15.41 -22.10 -10.46
C LEU A 330 16.54 -21.39 -11.22
N PRO A 331 16.28 -20.25 -11.87
CA PRO A 331 17.22 -19.65 -12.82
C PRO A 331 18.52 -19.19 -12.16
N SER A 332 18.47 -18.59 -10.97
CA SER A 332 19.68 -18.13 -10.28
C SER A 332 20.54 -19.29 -9.77
N ILE A 333 19.91 -20.34 -9.26
CA ILE A 333 20.61 -21.56 -8.81
C ILE A 333 21.21 -22.29 -10.01
N ASN A 334 20.45 -22.46 -11.10
CA ASN A 334 20.93 -23.08 -12.33
C ASN A 334 22.14 -22.32 -12.90
N ASN A 335 22.06 -20.99 -12.98
CA ASN A 335 23.18 -20.16 -13.42
C ASN A 335 24.41 -20.29 -12.50
N TYR A 336 24.21 -20.41 -11.20
CA TYR A 336 25.30 -20.63 -10.25
C TYR A 336 25.94 -22.01 -10.41
N LEU A 337 25.12 -23.06 -10.52
CA LEU A 337 25.58 -24.43 -10.75
C LEU A 337 26.35 -24.57 -12.06
N ARG A 338 25.89 -23.94 -13.15
CA ARG A 338 26.60 -23.92 -14.44
C ARG A 338 27.99 -23.30 -14.34
N LYS A 339 28.15 -22.23 -13.55
CA LYS A 339 29.45 -21.58 -13.34
C LYS A 339 30.45 -22.47 -12.59
N ILE A 340 29.97 -23.32 -11.69
CA ILE A 340 30.84 -24.19 -10.88
C ILE A 340 31.15 -25.50 -11.61
N PHE A 341 30.15 -26.12 -12.24
CA PHE A 341 30.23 -27.48 -12.76
C PHE A 341 30.33 -27.58 -14.29
N ASN A 342 30.49 -26.46 -15.03
CA ASN A 342 30.67 -26.43 -16.49
C ASN A 342 29.70 -27.39 -17.22
N ASP A 343 28.39 -27.19 -16.99
CA ASP A 343 27.26 -27.94 -17.56
C ASP A 343 27.07 -29.41 -17.11
N LYS A 344 27.87 -29.96 -16.17
CA LYS A 344 27.66 -31.31 -15.57
C LYS A 344 26.81 -31.31 -14.30
N TRP A 345 25.86 -30.39 -14.16
CA TRP A 345 25.12 -30.16 -12.90
C TRP A 345 23.93 -31.11 -12.67
N GLU A 346 23.50 -31.87 -13.69
CA GLU A 346 22.34 -32.78 -13.60
C GLU A 346 22.62 -33.99 -12.70
N ASN A 347 23.88 -34.42 -12.58
CA ASN A 347 24.30 -35.61 -11.81
C ASN A 347 24.84 -35.29 -10.40
N ILE A 348 24.56 -34.11 -9.84
CA ILE A 348 25.03 -33.75 -8.49
C ILE A 348 24.27 -34.57 -7.43
N ASP A 349 25.02 -35.17 -6.52
CA ASP A 349 24.50 -35.89 -5.35
C ASP A 349 23.61 -34.99 -4.50
N ASN A 350 22.47 -35.51 -4.04
CA ASN A 350 21.49 -34.72 -3.29
C ASN A 350 22.08 -34.11 -2.00
N GLU A 351 22.99 -34.82 -1.32
CA GLU A 351 23.65 -34.33 -0.10
C GLU A 351 24.68 -33.22 -0.39
N GLU A 352 25.40 -33.30 -1.50
CA GLU A 352 26.30 -32.23 -1.93
C GLU A 352 25.50 -30.98 -2.30
N PHE A 353 24.37 -31.16 -3.00
CA PHE A 353 23.47 -30.06 -3.34
C PHE A 353 22.86 -29.39 -2.11
N LYS A 354 22.39 -30.16 -1.11
CA LYS A 354 21.89 -29.60 0.16
C LYS A 354 22.94 -28.71 0.84
N ASN A 355 24.19 -29.17 0.91
CA ASN A 355 25.29 -28.40 1.50
C ASN A 355 25.60 -27.11 0.72
N ILE A 356 25.54 -27.15 -0.62
CA ILE A 356 25.67 -25.96 -1.46
C ILE A 356 24.54 -24.97 -1.19
N ILE A 357 23.30 -25.46 -1.11
CA ILE A 357 22.13 -24.61 -0.81
C ILE A 357 22.27 -23.97 0.58
N ILE A 358 22.66 -24.72 1.62
CA ILE A 358 22.90 -24.16 2.95
C ILE A 358 23.91 -23.00 2.89
N LYS A 359 25.02 -23.17 2.16
CA LYS A 359 26.01 -22.10 1.98
C LYS A 359 25.40 -20.89 1.28
N LEU A 360 24.71 -21.10 0.16
CA LEU A 360 24.08 -20.02 -0.61
C LEU A 360 23.04 -19.24 0.20
N LEU A 361 22.21 -19.92 0.99
CA LEU A 361 21.21 -19.27 1.84
C LEU A 361 21.88 -18.46 2.96
N ASN A 362 22.95 -18.98 3.57
CA ASN A 362 23.73 -18.24 4.55
C ASN A 362 24.38 -16.99 3.93
N ASP A 363 24.99 -17.12 2.75
CA ASP A 363 25.60 -16.00 2.03
C ASP A 363 24.55 -14.93 1.67
N TYR A 364 23.33 -15.35 1.34
CA TYR A 364 22.20 -14.44 1.11
C TYR A 364 21.82 -13.68 2.39
N HIS A 365 21.70 -14.36 3.54
CA HIS A 365 21.42 -13.71 4.82
C HIS A 365 22.54 -12.74 5.23
N ASP A 366 23.81 -13.11 5.02
CA ASP A 366 24.96 -12.25 5.31
C ASP A 366 24.99 -11.02 4.38
N SER A 367 24.57 -11.16 3.13
CA SER A 367 24.40 -10.03 2.21
C SER A 367 23.27 -9.10 2.66
N MET A 368 22.14 -9.65 3.10
CA MET A 368 20.97 -8.87 3.54
C MET A 368 21.15 -8.18 4.88
N SER A 369 21.89 -8.79 5.82
CA SER A 369 22.17 -8.16 7.12
C SER A 369 22.97 -6.87 6.95
N GLY A 370 23.93 -6.84 6.01
CA GLY A 370 24.66 -5.63 5.63
C GLY A 370 23.85 -4.64 4.76
N PHE A 371 22.93 -5.13 3.93
CA PHE A 371 22.17 -4.32 2.98
C PHE A 371 21.35 -3.21 3.66
N TYR A 372 20.56 -3.53 4.69
CA TYR A 372 19.64 -2.56 5.31
C TYR A 372 20.32 -1.43 6.08
N PRO A 373 21.30 -1.69 6.96
CA PRO A 373 22.02 -0.62 7.66
C PRO A 373 22.73 0.30 6.69
N ILE A 374 23.35 -0.25 5.64
CA ILE A 374 24.06 0.54 4.63
C ILE A 374 23.07 1.33 3.77
N LEU A 375 21.89 0.80 3.49
CA LEU A 375 20.82 1.54 2.81
C LEU A 375 20.34 2.72 3.65
N LYS A 376 20.15 2.54 4.96
CA LYS A 376 19.81 3.64 5.90
C LYS A 376 20.91 4.70 5.94
N CYS A 377 22.17 4.27 5.97
CA CYS A 377 23.34 5.15 5.86
C CYS A 377 23.32 5.96 4.55
N PHE A 378 23.08 5.31 3.42
CA PHE A 378 23.00 5.97 2.12
C PHE A 378 21.81 6.94 2.03
N HIS A 379 20.64 6.57 2.56
CA HIS A 379 19.48 7.46 2.64
C HIS A 379 19.78 8.69 3.49
N TYR A 380 20.42 8.53 4.65
CA TYR A 380 20.77 9.64 5.52
C TYR A 380 21.71 10.65 4.84
N LEU A 381 22.67 10.17 4.03
CA LEU A 381 23.54 11.03 3.24
C LEU A 381 22.81 11.75 2.10
N THR A 382 21.84 11.10 1.48
CA THR A 382 21.18 11.63 0.27
C THR A 382 19.96 12.49 0.56
N TYR A 383 19.30 12.31 1.71
CA TYR A 383 18.10 13.05 2.09
C TYR A 383 18.36 14.56 2.25
N SER A 384 19.51 14.96 2.80
CA SER A 384 19.83 16.37 3.04
C SER A 384 20.31 17.11 1.79
N LEU A 385 20.52 16.40 0.67
CA LEU A 385 21.06 17.00 -0.55
C LEU A 385 20.02 17.88 -1.26
N PRO A 386 20.45 19.00 -1.88
CA PRO A 386 19.57 19.85 -2.66
C PRO A 386 18.98 19.08 -3.83
N GLY A 387 17.65 19.15 -3.98
CA GLY A 387 16.92 18.42 -5.03
C GLY A 387 16.63 16.94 -4.73
N ALA A 388 17.20 16.36 -3.66
CA ALA A 388 16.98 14.99 -3.21
C ALA A 388 16.83 13.96 -4.37
N PRO A 389 17.88 13.75 -5.20
CA PRO A 389 17.80 12.95 -6.43
C PRO A 389 17.37 11.50 -6.21
N MET A 390 17.67 10.91 -5.05
CA MET A 390 17.23 9.56 -4.64
C MET A 390 15.86 9.53 -3.95
N GLY A 391 15.25 10.70 -3.73
CA GLY A 391 14.01 10.87 -2.98
C GLY A 391 14.23 11.18 -1.50
N LYS A 392 13.20 11.78 -0.90
CA LYS A 392 13.19 12.21 0.51
C LYS A 392 12.86 11.10 1.51
N GLU A 393 12.46 9.93 1.05
CA GLU A 393 12.00 8.87 1.96
C GLU A 393 12.78 7.60 1.67
N LEU A 394 13.07 6.83 2.71
CA LEU A 394 13.84 5.60 2.63
C LEU A 394 13.24 4.60 1.62
N ARG A 395 11.91 4.57 1.46
CA ARG A 395 11.23 3.72 0.49
C ARG A 395 11.60 4.00 -0.96
N HIS A 396 11.91 5.25 -1.32
CA HIS A 396 12.32 5.60 -2.69
C HIS A 396 13.72 5.04 -2.98
N VAL A 397 14.63 5.20 -2.01
CA VAL A 397 15.99 4.66 -2.08
C VAL A 397 15.95 3.13 -2.17
N TYR A 398 15.10 2.48 -1.37
CA TYR A 398 14.87 1.04 -1.44
C TYR A 398 14.32 0.59 -2.79
N ALA A 399 13.27 1.24 -3.30
CA ALA A 399 12.68 0.91 -4.61
C ALA A 399 13.75 0.97 -5.72
N SER A 400 14.57 2.03 -5.73
CA SER A 400 15.67 2.17 -6.69
C SER A 400 16.72 1.07 -6.51
N ALA A 401 17.18 0.82 -5.29
CA ALA A 401 18.22 -0.18 -4.98
C ALA A 401 17.83 -1.62 -5.36
N VAL A 402 16.54 -1.94 -5.26
CA VAL A 402 16.04 -3.30 -5.49
C VAL A 402 15.58 -3.52 -6.93
N THR A 403 15.32 -2.45 -7.68
CA THR A 403 14.99 -2.54 -9.12
C THR A 403 16.23 -2.57 -10.00
N CYS A 404 17.18 -1.68 -9.75
CA CYS A 404 18.32 -1.43 -10.63
C CYS A 404 19.63 -1.34 -9.84
N ASP A 405 20.74 -1.41 -10.56
CA ASP A 405 22.07 -1.24 -9.99
C ASP A 405 22.35 0.24 -9.70
N LEU A 406 22.41 0.61 -8.41
CA LEU A 406 22.56 2.01 -7.98
C LEU A 406 23.77 2.69 -8.63
N ALA A 407 24.89 1.97 -8.78
CA ALA A 407 26.13 2.54 -9.31
C ALA A 407 26.01 3.01 -10.77
N GLN A 408 25.03 2.50 -11.52
CA GLN A 408 24.82 2.84 -12.92
C GLN A 408 23.92 4.06 -13.10
N MET A 409 22.99 4.29 -12.16
CA MET A 409 22.00 5.37 -12.18
C MET A 409 22.65 6.76 -12.25
N GLN A 410 21.99 7.68 -12.96
CA GLN A 410 22.45 9.07 -13.06
C GLN A 410 22.28 9.80 -11.74
N GLU A 411 21.16 9.53 -11.08
CA GLU A 411 20.74 10.09 -9.82
C GLU A 411 21.71 9.73 -8.68
N TYR A 412 22.29 8.52 -8.70
CA TYR A 412 23.35 8.12 -7.76
C TYR A 412 24.64 8.91 -8.01
N LYS A 413 25.06 9.03 -9.28
CA LYS A 413 26.25 9.81 -9.65
C LYS A 413 26.10 11.28 -9.30
N GLU A 414 24.91 11.83 -9.47
CA GLU A 414 24.56 13.18 -9.03
C GLU A 414 24.62 13.31 -7.51
N SER A 415 24.07 12.35 -6.76
CA SER A 415 24.18 12.32 -5.29
C SER A 415 25.64 12.35 -4.83
N MET A 416 26.49 11.51 -5.42
CA MET A 416 27.92 11.47 -5.10
C MET A 416 28.66 12.76 -5.49
N ARG A 417 28.24 13.43 -6.57
CA ARG A 417 28.76 14.75 -6.94
C ARG A 417 28.34 15.81 -5.95
N LEU A 418 27.08 15.82 -5.50
CA LEU A 418 26.57 16.77 -4.52
C LEU A 418 27.23 16.59 -3.14
N LEU A 419 27.54 15.35 -2.75
CA LEU A 419 28.33 15.05 -1.55
C LEU A 419 29.77 15.58 -1.61
N ASN A 420 30.33 15.85 -2.79
CA ASN A 420 31.63 16.54 -2.88
C ASN A 420 31.54 18.02 -2.50
N PHE A 421 30.35 18.62 -2.45
CA PHE A 421 30.16 20.04 -2.13
C PHE A 421 29.73 20.28 -0.67
N THR A 422 29.57 19.24 0.14
CA THR A 422 29.17 19.36 1.56
C THR A 422 30.27 19.98 2.40
N SER A 423 29.87 20.78 3.40
CA SER A 423 30.81 21.43 4.33
C SER A 423 31.45 20.44 5.31
N LYS A 424 32.63 20.78 5.86
CA LYS A 424 33.33 19.97 6.88
C LYS A 424 32.46 19.67 8.11
N GLY A 425 31.73 20.68 8.61
CA GLY A 425 30.87 20.53 9.80
C GLY A 425 29.71 19.57 9.56
N GLU A 426 29.06 19.68 8.40
CA GLU A 426 27.95 18.81 8.02
C GLU A 426 28.42 17.37 7.78
N LEU A 427 29.56 17.18 7.09
CA LEU A 427 30.15 15.87 6.85
C LEU A 427 30.50 15.14 8.16
N ILE A 428 31.03 15.84 9.16
CA ILE A 428 31.32 15.25 10.48
C ILE A 428 30.03 14.83 11.20
N LEU A 429 28.97 15.65 11.14
CA LEU A 429 27.67 15.30 11.72
C LEU A 429 27.06 14.10 10.99
N GLN A 430 27.22 14.02 9.66
CA GLN A 430 26.79 12.89 8.88
C GLN A 430 27.51 11.62 9.29
N ILE A 431 28.84 11.60 9.32
CA ILE A 431 29.63 10.41 9.70
C ILE A 431 29.29 9.95 11.13
N LYS A 432 29.10 10.88 12.09
CA LYS A 432 28.69 10.52 13.46
C LYS A 432 27.38 9.74 13.47
N LYS A 433 26.38 10.20 12.72
CA LYS A 433 25.09 9.51 12.63
C LYS A 433 25.17 8.20 11.85
N LEU A 434 26.03 8.10 10.84
CA LEU A 434 26.30 6.81 10.18
C LEU A 434 26.84 5.78 11.19
N LEU A 435 27.75 6.20 12.07
CA LEU A 435 28.26 5.34 13.13
C LEU A 435 27.18 4.95 14.15
N GLU A 436 26.26 5.85 14.49
CA GLU A 436 25.10 5.53 15.35
C GLU A 436 24.22 4.46 14.69
N ILE A 437 23.85 4.64 13.41
CA ILE A 437 23.02 3.67 12.66
C ILE A 437 23.70 2.29 12.58
N ILE A 438 25.01 2.26 12.36
CA ILE A 438 25.76 1.00 12.29
C ILE A 438 25.79 0.32 13.66
N LYS A 439 26.03 1.07 14.75
CA LYS A 439 26.04 0.56 16.12
C LYS A 439 24.69 0.00 16.55
N GLU A 440 23.60 0.66 16.20
CA GLU A 440 22.23 0.20 16.48
C GLU A 440 21.90 -1.13 15.79
N SER A 441 22.61 -1.50 14.73
CA SER A 441 22.32 -2.70 13.96
C SER A 441 22.98 -3.99 14.48
N GLU A 442 23.90 -3.90 15.46
CA GLU A 442 24.62 -5.03 16.09
C GLU A 442 25.15 -6.11 15.12
N ASN A 443 25.50 -5.73 13.89
CA ASN A 443 25.95 -6.68 12.87
C ASN A 443 27.48 -6.83 12.88
N ASN A 444 27.97 -8.05 13.15
CA ASN A 444 29.39 -8.37 13.17
C ASN A 444 30.14 -8.01 11.88
N ILE A 445 29.46 -8.08 10.73
CA ILE A 445 30.03 -7.78 9.40
C ILE A 445 30.37 -6.28 9.25
N LEU A 446 29.66 -5.42 9.97
CA LEU A 446 29.82 -3.97 9.88
C LEU A 446 30.91 -3.41 10.81
N HIS A 447 31.52 -4.22 11.68
CA HIS A 447 32.59 -3.74 12.58
C HIS A 447 33.82 -3.20 11.82
N ASN A 448 34.18 -3.81 10.69
CA ASN A 448 35.27 -3.32 9.85
C ASN A 448 34.92 -1.95 9.23
N VAL A 449 33.67 -1.78 8.82
CA VAL A 449 33.15 -0.51 8.29
C VAL A 449 33.11 0.55 9.38
N GLU A 450 32.74 0.17 10.60
CA GLU A 450 32.76 1.04 11.77
C GLU A 450 34.19 1.53 12.09
N SER A 451 35.17 0.63 12.14
CA SER A 451 36.57 1.00 12.42
C SER A 451 37.12 1.94 11.35
N ASP A 452 36.88 1.66 10.08
CA ASP A 452 37.34 2.49 8.98
C ASP A 452 36.67 3.87 8.96
N LEU A 453 35.35 3.93 9.20
CA LEU A 453 34.63 5.19 9.32
C LEU A 453 35.13 6.03 10.51
N THR A 454 35.47 5.40 11.64
CA THR A 454 36.07 6.12 12.78
C THR A 454 37.46 6.67 12.46
N ASN A 455 38.26 5.95 11.66
CA ASN A 455 39.56 6.41 11.19
C ASN A 455 39.42 7.60 10.22
N HIS A 456 38.51 7.51 9.25
CA HIS A 456 38.20 8.63 8.36
C HIS A 456 37.64 9.85 9.11
N LEU A 457 36.86 9.63 10.18
CA LEU A 457 36.37 10.70 11.05
C LEU A 457 37.53 11.45 11.72
N LYS A 458 38.53 10.75 12.24
CA LYS A 458 39.74 11.36 12.82
C LYS A 458 40.49 12.19 11.77
N ILE A 459 40.76 11.60 10.60
CA ILE A 459 41.44 12.26 9.48
C ILE A 459 40.71 13.54 9.06
N ILE A 460 39.38 13.52 8.95
CA ILE A 460 38.59 14.70 8.55
C ILE A 460 38.56 15.76 9.64
N ARG A 461 38.51 15.38 10.93
CA ARG A 461 38.61 16.34 12.04
C ARG A 461 39.94 17.07 12.02
N ASP A 462 41.02 16.34 11.82
CA ASP A 462 42.40 16.83 11.89
C ASP A 462 42.83 17.57 10.60
N ALA A 463 42.13 17.38 9.47
CA ALA A 463 42.43 18.04 8.21
C ALA A 463 42.16 19.56 8.22
N SER A 464 43.17 20.37 7.93
CA SER A 464 43.05 21.83 7.80
C SER A 464 42.20 22.25 6.59
N LEU A 465 41.48 23.36 6.73
CA LEU A 465 40.74 23.99 5.61
C LEU A 465 41.64 24.86 4.73
N GLU A 466 42.84 25.19 5.22
CA GLU A 466 43.84 26.01 4.52
C GLU A 466 44.49 25.19 3.41
N THR A 467 44.57 25.76 2.22
CA THR A 467 45.39 25.23 1.12
C THR A 467 46.85 25.27 1.55
N ILE A 468 47.56 24.14 1.46
CA ILE A 468 49.01 24.12 1.67
C ILE A 468 49.63 24.98 0.57
N THR A 469 49.94 26.24 0.87
CA THR A 469 50.76 27.12 0.02
C THR A 469 52.24 26.85 0.25
N ASP A 470 52.65 25.59 0.26
CA ASP A 470 54.07 25.25 0.32
C ASP A 470 54.44 24.49 -0.94
N LYS A 471 55.28 25.17 -1.74
CA LYS A 471 55.80 24.86 -3.08
C LYS A 471 54.98 25.38 -4.25
N SER A 472 54.78 26.69 -4.30
CA SER A 472 54.97 27.39 -5.57
C SER A 472 56.44 27.28 -5.97
N GLU A 473 56.82 26.19 -6.66
CA GLU A 473 57.89 26.33 -7.64
C GLU A 473 57.40 27.39 -8.64
N ALA A 474 58.09 28.53 -8.69
CA ALA A 474 57.88 29.51 -9.73
C ALA A 474 58.21 28.84 -11.08
N ILE A 475 57.21 28.27 -11.73
CA ILE A 475 57.36 27.75 -13.10
C ILE A 475 57.53 28.98 -14.00
N GLU A 476 58.71 29.10 -14.61
CA GLU A 476 59.04 30.17 -15.55
C GLU A 476 57.96 30.33 -16.62
N PHE A 477 57.40 31.54 -16.68
CA PHE A 477 56.44 31.95 -17.69
C PHE A 477 57.18 32.15 -19.02
N ASN A 478 56.98 31.24 -19.98
CA ASN A 478 57.60 31.33 -21.31
C ASN A 478 56.56 31.81 -22.35
N PRO A 479 56.58 33.09 -22.78
CA PRO A 479 55.50 33.70 -23.57
C PRO A 479 55.55 33.39 -25.08
N LYS A 480 56.12 32.24 -25.49
CA LYS A 480 56.24 31.86 -26.91
C LYS A 480 55.64 30.47 -27.18
N GLY A 481 54.31 30.42 -27.26
CA GLY A 481 53.57 29.23 -27.67
C GLY A 481 52.28 29.59 -28.42
N THR A 482 51.87 28.74 -29.36
CA THR A 482 50.65 28.95 -30.17
C THR A 482 49.39 28.88 -29.29
N ARG A 483 48.37 29.71 -29.55
CA ARG A 483 47.12 29.86 -28.74
C ARG A 483 46.46 28.56 -28.27
N ARG A 484 46.62 27.44 -29.01
CA ARG A 484 46.14 26.10 -28.62
C ARG A 484 46.94 25.47 -27.47
N GLN A 485 48.26 25.62 -27.47
CA GLN A 485 49.14 25.15 -26.39
C GLN A 485 48.86 25.93 -25.09
N PHE A 486 48.54 27.21 -25.22
CA PHE A 486 48.12 28.04 -24.08
C PHE A 486 46.76 27.58 -23.51
N HIS A 487 45.79 27.25 -24.38
CA HIS A 487 44.51 26.69 -23.94
C HIS A 487 44.68 25.32 -23.27
N ASP A 488 45.56 24.45 -23.78
CA ASP A 488 45.88 23.16 -23.15
C ASP A 488 46.66 23.32 -21.84
N GLN A 489 47.54 24.32 -21.73
CA GLN A 489 48.24 24.65 -20.49
C GLN A 489 47.29 25.22 -19.44
N LEU A 490 46.38 26.13 -19.82
CA LEU A 490 45.32 26.64 -18.94
C LEU A 490 44.38 25.52 -18.49
N LYS A 491 44.02 24.58 -19.38
CA LYS A 491 43.23 23.40 -19.03
C LYS A 491 43.97 22.49 -18.04
N LYS A 492 45.28 22.30 -18.20
CA LYS A 492 46.13 21.56 -17.24
C LYS A 492 46.29 22.30 -15.90
N MET A 493 46.37 23.63 -15.90
CA MET A 493 46.41 24.44 -14.66
C MET A 493 45.07 24.46 -13.94
N SER A 494 43.95 24.50 -14.67
CA SER A 494 42.60 24.37 -14.10
C SER A 494 42.34 22.99 -13.48
N GLN A 495 42.96 21.94 -14.01
CA GLN A 495 42.89 20.57 -13.44
C GLN A 495 43.81 20.40 -12.22
N LYS A 496 44.90 21.17 -12.12
CA LYS A 496 45.77 21.25 -10.93
C LYS A 496 45.24 22.31 -9.94
N GLN A 497 43.98 22.23 -9.52
CA GLN A 497 43.56 22.96 -8.33
C GLN A 497 44.31 22.35 -7.13
N VAL A 498 45.11 23.16 -6.43
CA VAL A 498 45.66 22.82 -5.12
C VAL A 498 44.47 22.47 -4.23
N THR A 499 44.28 21.18 -3.96
CA THR A 499 43.19 20.72 -3.10
C THR A 499 43.64 20.91 -1.66
N SER A 500 42.78 21.46 -0.81
CA SER A 500 43.06 21.51 0.62
C SER A 500 43.15 20.08 1.17
N PRO A 501 43.91 19.83 2.25
CA PRO A 501 44.00 18.50 2.86
C PRO A 501 42.62 17.99 3.29
N PHE A 502 41.68 18.88 3.62
CA PHE A 502 40.27 18.52 3.82
C PHE A 502 39.61 17.96 2.55
N LYS A 503 39.81 18.58 1.38
CA LYS A 503 39.20 18.13 0.12
C LYS A 503 39.75 16.79 -0.34
N GLU A 504 41.04 16.54 -0.13
CA GLU A 504 41.65 15.22 -0.35
C GLU A 504 41.05 14.16 0.59
N ALA A 505 40.95 14.47 1.90
CA ALA A 505 40.33 13.59 2.88
C ALA A 505 38.84 13.30 2.56
N GLN A 506 38.10 14.31 2.08
CA GLN A 506 36.71 14.16 1.63
C GLN A 506 36.61 13.24 0.41
N THR A 507 37.48 13.42 -0.60
CA THR A 507 37.47 12.52 -1.77
C THR A 507 37.84 11.09 -1.40
N ASN A 508 38.77 10.88 -0.47
CA ASN A 508 39.13 9.56 0.02
C ASN A 508 37.97 8.88 0.76
N LEU A 509 37.26 9.63 1.62
CA LEU A 509 36.03 9.15 2.26
C LEU A 509 34.96 8.80 1.23
N LEU A 510 34.70 9.66 0.24
CA LEU A 510 33.65 9.40 -0.75
C LEU A 510 33.98 8.20 -1.65
N ASN A 511 35.26 8.01 -1.99
CA ASN A 511 35.72 6.81 -2.71
C ASN A 511 35.56 5.54 -1.85
N TYR A 512 35.80 5.65 -0.54
CA TYR A 512 35.57 4.55 0.40
C TYR A 512 34.07 4.23 0.52
N LEU A 513 33.22 5.25 0.69
CA LEU A 513 31.76 5.10 0.72
C LEU A 513 31.21 4.52 -0.59
N ASP A 514 31.71 4.95 -1.76
CA ASP A 514 31.33 4.38 -3.06
C ASP A 514 31.66 2.88 -3.14
N LYS A 515 32.83 2.46 -2.60
CA LYS A 515 33.20 1.05 -2.53
C LYS A 515 32.26 0.26 -1.62
N ILE A 516 31.92 0.78 -0.44
CA ILE A 516 30.96 0.15 0.48
C ILE A 516 29.60 0.02 -0.19
N PHE A 517 29.08 1.10 -0.78
CA PHE A 517 27.75 1.09 -1.40
C PHE A 517 27.70 0.09 -2.55
N ARG A 518 28.75 -0.02 -3.38
CA ARG A 518 28.83 -1.04 -4.43
C ARG A 518 28.93 -2.46 -3.91
N GLN A 519 29.59 -2.67 -2.78
CA GLN A 519 29.76 -4.00 -2.19
C GLN A 519 28.48 -4.51 -1.56
N PHE A 520 27.75 -3.66 -0.84
CA PHE A 520 26.62 -4.08 -0.02
C PHE A 520 25.25 -3.76 -0.62
N LEU A 521 25.11 -2.71 -1.44
CA LEU A 521 23.84 -2.36 -2.09
C LEU A 521 23.68 -3.04 -3.45
N ILE A 522 23.95 -4.33 -3.49
CA ILE A 522 23.72 -5.16 -4.68
C ILE A 522 22.22 -5.49 -4.75
N ASN A 523 21.65 -5.48 -5.95
CA ASN A 523 20.26 -5.87 -6.15
C ASN A 523 20.02 -7.30 -5.61
N PRO A 524 19.08 -7.47 -4.65
CA PRO A 524 18.70 -8.76 -4.07
C PRO A 524 18.43 -9.87 -5.10
N ASN A 525 17.81 -9.52 -6.24
CA ASN A 525 17.39 -10.47 -7.28
C ASN A 525 18.57 -11.03 -8.11
N ARG A 526 19.78 -10.46 -7.97
CA ARG A 526 20.99 -10.95 -8.65
C ARG A 526 21.75 -11.98 -7.82
N LEU A 527 21.42 -12.10 -6.53
CA LEU A 527 22.05 -13.07 -5.65
C LEU A 527 21.57 -14.49 -5.99
N PRO A 528 22.45 -15.50 -5.87
CA PRO A 528 22.06 -16.90 -6.04
C PRO A 528 20.99 -17.27 -5.01
N ALA A 529 20.02 -18.10 -5.42
CA ALA A 529 18.89 -18.53 -4.59
C ALA A 529 17.97 -17.39 -4.08
N SER A 530 18.03 -16.21 -4.72
CA SER A 530 17.20 -15.07 -4.35
C SER A 530 15.69 -15.32 -4.52
N GLU A 531 15.29 -16.20 -5.44
CA GLU A 531 13.88 -16.54 -5.70
C GLU A 531 13.18 -17.21 -4.52
N ILE A 532 13.93 -17.73 -3.54
CA ILE A 532 13.36 -18.32 -2.32
C ILE A 532 12.85 -17.23 -1.37
N PHE A 533 13.51 -16.07 -1.35
CA PHE A 533 13.24 -14.97 -0.43
C PHE A 533 12.56 -13.77 -1.09
N CYS A 534 12.86 -13.51 -2.36
CA CYS A 534 12.43 -12.33 -3.10
C CYS A 534 11.22 -12.62 -3.98
N PHE A 535 10.18 -11.80 -3.85
CA PHE A 535 9.04 -11.79 -4.77
C PHE A 535 9.05 -10.50 -5.61
N SER A 536 9.01 -10.64 -6.95
CA SER A 536 9.13 -9.52 -7.89
C SER A 536 8.03 -9.43 -8.96
N ASP A 537 7.10 -10.38 -9.02
CA ASP A 537 6.09 -10.43 -10.09
C ASP A 537 4.97 -9.40 -9.88
N ALA A 538 5.13 -8.24 -10.52
CA ALA A 538 4.12 -7.18 -10.51
C ALA A 538 2.91 -7.47 -11.41
N TYR A 539 3.06 -8.27 -12.47
CA TYR A 539 1.99 -8.43 -13.46
C TYR A 539 0.84 -9.24 -12.88
N THR A 540 1.14 -10.41 -12.31
CA THR A 540 0.12 -11.25 -11.65
C THR A 540 -0.49 -10.52 -10.45
N THR A 541 0.35 -9.91 -9.61
CA THR A 541 -0.08 -9.10 -8.46
C THR A 541 -1.05 -7.99 -8.87
N LYS A 542 -0.76 -7.25 -9.94
CA LYS A 542 -1.63 -6.16 -10.43
C LYS A 542 -3.01 -6.67 -10.83
N HIS A 543 -3.08 -7.83 -11.46
CA HIS A 543 -4.36 -8.45 -11.86
C HIS A 543 -5.18 -8.91 -10.66
N HIS A 544 -4.55 -9.45 -9.62
CA HIS A 544 -5.23 -9.86 -8.39
C HIS A 544 -5.71 -8.69 -7.53
N LEU A 545 -4.92 -7.62 -7.42
CA LEU A 545 -5.25 -6.49 -6.56
C LEU A 545 -6.27 -5.54 -7.18
N ARG A 546 -6.00 -5.09 -8.41
CA ARG A 546 -6.79 -4.02 -9.03
C ARG A 546 -7.83 -4.54 -10.00
N GLY A 547 -7.52 -5.63 -10.72
CA GLY A 547 -8.36 -6.19 -11.78
C GLY A 547 -8.70 -5.18 -12.88
N SER A 548 -8.07 -5.26 -14.05
CA SER A 548 -8.40 -4.37 -15.18
C SER A 548 -9.58 -4.89 -16.01
N LEU A 549 -10.78 -4.98 -15.41
CA LEU A 549 -11.96 -5.59 -16.04
C LEU A 549 -12.31 -4.98 -17.40
N ARG A 550 -12.35 -3.65 -17.51
CA ARG A 550 -12.64 -2.96 -18.79
C ARG A 550 -11.61 -3.29 -19.86
N SER A 551 -10.32 -3.36 -19.50
CA SER A 551 -9.25 -3.69 -20.44
C SER A 551 -9.40 -5.13 -20.93
N VAL A 552 -9.68 -6.07 -20.04
CA VAL A 552 -9.86 -7.50 -20.37
C VAL A 552 -11.07 -7.70 -21.29
N ILE A 553 -12.20 -7.06 -20.98
CA ILE A 553 -13.40 -7.13 -21.84
C ILE A 553 -13.12 -6.48 -23.20
N HIS A 554 -12.48 -5.31 -23.21
CA HIS A 554 -12.11 -4.62 -24.45
C HIS A 554 -11.20 -5.48 -25.33
N THR A 555 -10.13 -6.05 -24.75
CA THR A 555 -9.19 -6.93 -25.44
C THR A 555 -9.91 -8.20 -25.93
N GLY A 556 -10.77 -8.82 -25.12
CA GLY A 556 -11.49 -10.03 -25.51
C GLY A 556 -12.52 -9.80 -26.63
N LEU A 557 -13.16 -8.62 -26.66
CA LEU A 557 -14.08 -8.27 -27.74
C LEU A 557 -13.35 -7.84 -29.02
N ASN A 558 -12.21 -7.14 -28.91
CA ASN A 558 -11.42 -6.71 -30.06
C ASN A 558 -10.58 -7.83 -30.68
N ASP A 559 -9.93 -8.64 -29.86
CA ASP A 559 -9.10 -9.76 -30.30
C ASP A 559 -9.42 -11.03 -29.48
N PRO A 560 -10.44 -11.80 -29.91
CA PRO A 560 -10.81 -13.04 -29.26
C PRO A 560 -9.72 -14.12 -29.31
N GLN A 561 -8.74 -14.01 -30.23
CA GLN A 561 -7.70 -15.01 -30.40
C GLN A 561 -6.84 -15.15 -29.14
N ILE A 562 -6.62 -14.07 -28.40
CA ILE A 562 -5.84 -14.05 -27.15
C ILE A 562 -6.40 -15.07 -26.14
N TYR A 563 -7.72 -15.27 -26.12
CA TYR A 563 -8.40 -16.17 -25.19
C TYR A 563 -8.76 -17.52 -25.82
N LEU A 564 -9.30 -17.51 -27.05
CA LEU A 564 -9.78 -18.72 -27.73
C LEU A 564 -8.65 -19.55 -28.36
N LYS A 565 -7.49 -18.93 -28.64
CA LYS A 565 -6.33 -19.55 -29.30
C LYS A 565 -6.67 -20.34 -30.57
N CYS A 566 -7.65 -19.86 -31.34
CA CYS A 566 -8.09 -20.47 -32.58
C CYS A 566 -7.30 -19.95 -33.79
N ASP A 567 -7.18 -20.76 -34.85
CA ASP A 567 -6.50 -20.37 -36.08
C ASP A 567 -7.34 -19.46 -36.99
N CYS A 568 -8.67 -19.53 -36.89
CA CYS A 568 -9.60 -18.83 -37.79
C CYS A 568 -9.83 -17.34 -37.48
N CYS A 569 -9.52 -16.88 -36.26
CA CYS A 569 -9.71 -15.48 -35.83
C CYS A 569 -8.40 -14.70 -35.81
N LYS A 570 -7.40 -15.10 -36.61
CA LYS A 570 -6.11 -14.42 -36.64
C LYS A 570 -6.21 -13.09 -37.39
N LEU A 571 -6.08 -12.00 -36.65
CA LEU A 571 -6.16 -10.64 -37.19
C LEU A 571 -4.76 -10.14 -37.59
N GLU A 572 -4.63 -9.62 -38.82
CA GLU A 572 -3.39 -8.95 -39.26
C GLU A 572 -3.30 -7.51 -38.75
N LYS A 573 -4.45 -6.86 -38.52
CA LYS A 573 -4.58 -5.54 -37.92
C LYS A 573 -5.77 -5.52 -36.96
N GLU A 574 -5.66 -4.76 -35.86
CA GLU A 574 -6.70 -4.69 -34.82
C GLU A 574 -8.05 -4.20 -35.34
N GLU A 575 -8.06 -3.35 -36.37
CA GLU A 575 -9.29 -2.77 -36.94
C GLU A 575 -9.99 -3.69 -37.95
N THR A 576 -9.35 -4.78 -38.41
CA THR A 576 -10.00 -5.68 -39.38
C THR A 576 -11.16 -6.45 -38.77
N ILE A 577 -12.27 -6.53 -39.50
CA ILE A 577 -13.45 -7.34 -39.14
C ILE A 577 -13.49 -8.54 -40.08
N GLN A 578 -13.27 -9.73 -39.54
CA GLN A 578 -13.37 -10.99 -40.28
C GLN A 578 -14.73 -11.67 -40.00
N PRO A 579 -15.30 -12.38 -41.00
CA PRO A 579 -16.56 -13.12 -40.83
C PRO A 579 -16.46 -14.29 -39.84
N THR A 580 -15.24 -14.75 -39.56
CA THR A 580 -14.95 -15.86 -38.64
C THR A 580 -14.99 -15.45 -37.17
N LEU A 581 -15.06 -14.15 -36.87
CA LEU A 581 -15.14 -13.65 -35.50
C LEU A 581 -16.48 -14.01 -34.83
N PRO A 582 -16.51 -14.12 -33.50
CA PRO A 582 -17.77 -14.25 -32.76
C PRO A 582 -18.70 -13.05 -33.01
N ASP A 583 -20.02 -13.30 -33.04
CA ASP A 583 -21.03 -12.26 -33.33
C ASP A 583 -20.89 -11.04 -32.43
N LEU A 584 -20.64 -11.27 -31.13
CA LEU A 584 -20.46 -10.20 -30.16
C LEU A 584 -19.24 -9.32 -30.48
N SER A 585 -18.15 -9.90 -30.97
CA SER A 585 -16.95 -9.16 -31.41
C SER A 585 -17.18 -8.37 -32.69
N ILE A 586 -17.92 -8.93 -33.65
CA ILE A 586 -18.29 -8.23 -34.90
C ILE A 586 -19.16 -7.01 -34.56
N ILE A 587 -20.22 -7.23 -33.78
CA ILE A 587 -21.14 -6.19 -33.33
C ILE A 587 -20.39 -5.13 -32.53
N TYR A 588 -19.47 -5.53 -31.66
CA TYR A 588 -18.61 -4.62 -30.93
C TYR A 588 -17.71 -3.79 -31.86
N LYS A 589 -17.04 -4.36 -32.86
CA LYS A 589 -16.21 -3.55 -33.78
C LYS A 589 -17.06 -2.54 -34.57
N LEU A 590 -18.21 -2.97 -35.09
CA LEU A 590 -19.18 -2.07 -35.75
C LEU A 590 -19.69 -0.95 -34.83
N HIS A 591 -19.86 -1.23 -33.53
CA HIS A 591 -20.28 -0.22 -32.54
C HIS A 591 -19.21 0.87 -32.33
N LEU A 592 -17.92 0.52 -32.46
CA LEU A 592 -16.81 1.47 -32.33
C LEU A 592 -16.77 2.44 -33.51
N GLU A 593 -17.01 1.95 -34.71
CA GLU A 593 -17.09 2.75 -35.96
C GLU A 593 -18.33 3.65 -35.99
N SER A 594 -19.40 3.25 -35.29
CA SER A 594 -20.67 3.97 -35.25
C SER A 594 -20.60 5.28 -34.45
N LYS A 595 -21.52 6.20 -34.75
CA LYS A 595 -21.69 7.46 -34.00
C LYS A 595 -22.39 7.22 -32.65
N LYS A 596 -22.54 8.27 -31.85
CA LYS A 596 -23.16 8.25 -30.51
C LYS A 596 -24.59 7.67 -30.47
N LEU A 597 -25.34 7.81 -31.56
CA LEU A 597 -26.64 7.18 -31.77
C LEU A 597 -26.50 6.23 -32.95
N ILE A 598 -26.82 4.97 -32.72
CA ILE A 598 -26.70 3.89 -33.70
C ILE A 598 -28.11 3.52 -34.13
N ASN A 599 -28.39 3.59 -35.42
CA ASN A 599 -29.64 3.09 -35.99
C ASN A 599 -29.60 1.56 -36.01
N MET A 600 -30.60 0.91 -35.41
CA MET A 600 -30.65 -0.54 -35.30
C MET A 600 -30.73 -1.24 -36.64
N TYR A 601 -31.42 -0.65 -37.63
CA TYR A 601 -31.56 -1.24 -38.95
C TYR A 601 -30.23 -1.22 -39.72
N ASP A 602 -29.58 -0.05 -39.79
CA ASP A 602 -28.30 0.10 -40.48
C ASP A 602 -27.23 -0.80 -39.86
N TRP A 603 -27.25 -0.95 -38.54
CA TRP A 603 -26.32 -1.81 -37.83
C TRP A 603 -26.55 -3.30 -38.09
N LEU A 604 -27.81 -3.72 -38.19
CA LEU A 604 -28.16 -5.09 -38.60
C LEU A 604 -27.71 -5.35 -40.05
N GLN A 605 -27.92 -4.40 -40.97
CA GLN A 605 -27.47 -4.56 -42.36
C GLN A 605 -25.94 -4.66 -42.47
N ALA A 606 -25.21 -3.85 -41.69
CA ALA A 606 -23.75 -3.95 -41.61
C ALA A 606 -23.28 -5.31 -41.09
N PHE A 607 -23.96 -5.86 -40.07
CA PHE A 607 -23.68 -7.19 -39.55
C PHE A 607 -23.92 -8.29 -40.59
N LEU A 608 -25.06 -8.24 -41.30
CA LEU A 608 -25.38 -9.21 -42.35
C LEU A 608 -24.36 -9.19 -43.49
N THR A 609 -23.92 -7.99 -43.90
CA THR A 609 -22.91 -7.83 -44.96
C THR A 609 -21.59 -8.54 -44.62
N ILE A 610 -21.23 -8.61 -43.34
CA ILE A 610 -19.99 -9.25 -42.88
C ILE A 610 -20.18 -10.76 -42.78
N VAL A 611 -21.28 -11.23 -42.19
CA VAL A 611 -21.46 -12.67 -41.93
C VAL A 611 -21.89 -13.44 -43.18
N GLU A 612 -22.59 -12.79 -44.12
CA GLU A 612 -23.08 -13.39 -45.38
C GLU A 612 -22.58 -12.64 -46.62
N PRO A 613 -21.29 -12.71 -46.97
CA PRO A 613 -20.73 -11.95 -48.09
C PRO A 613 -21.21 -12.42 -49.48
N ASN A 614 -21.83 -13.60 -49.57
CA ASN A 614 -22.26 -14.23 -50.84
C ASN A 614 -23.72 -13.93 -51.23
N ASN A 615 -24.41 -13.08 -50.47
CA ASN A 615 -25.82 -12.73 -50.71
C ASN A 615 -25.92 -11.36 -51.41
N ASP A 616 -26.64 -11.30 -52.55
CA ASP A 616 -26.79 -10.08 -53.35
C ASP A 616 -27.44 -8.92 -52.56
N PRO A 617 -26.80 -7.73 -52.49
CA PRO A 617 -27.27 -6.60 -51.69
C PRO A 617 -28.49 -5.86 -52.26
N ASN A 618 -28.92 -6.18 -53.49
CA ASN A 618 -29.99 -5.47 -54.22
C ASN A 618 -31.35 -6.19 -54.22
N SER A 619 -31.44 -7.39 -53.68
CA SER A 619 -32.73 -8.04 -53.45
C SER A 619 -33.29 -7.58 -52.11
N GLU A 620 -34.49 -7.01 -52.09
CA GLU A 620 -35.30 -6.79 -50.88
C GLU A 620 -35.54 -8.15 -50.21
N ARG A 621 -34.57 -8.62 -49.40
CA ARG A 621 -34.61 -9.94 -48.78
C ARG A 621 -35.28 -9.85 -47.42
N GLU A 622 -36.24 -10.73 -47.21
CA GLU A 622 -36.61 -11.20 -45.88
C GLU A 622 -35.33 -11.64 -45.15
N ILE A 623 -35.03 -10.99 -44.03
CA ILE A 623 -33.86 -11.30 -43.20
C ILE A 623 -34.07 -12.71 -42.62
N ASP A 624 -33.08 -13.60 -42.73
CA ASP A 624 -33.16 -14.92 -42.09
C ASP A 624 -33.45 -14.72 -40.58
N PRO A 625 -34.56 -15.27 -40.05
CA PRO A 625 -34.90 -15.13 -38.63
C PRO A 625 -33.78 -15.59 -37.70
N LYS A 626 -32.94 -16.53 -38.12
CA LYS A 626 -31.76 -16.96 -37.32
C LYS A 626 -30.70 -15.87 -37.23
N MET A 627 -30.43 -15.17 -38.33
CA MET A 627 -29.45 -14.09 -38.36
C MET A 627 -29.94 -12.87 -37.56
N GLN A 628 -31.24 -12.57 -37.66
CA GLN A 628 -31.87 -11.57 -36.81
C GLN A 628 -31.81 -11.96 -35.32
N ALA A 629 -32.01 -13.23 -34.98
CA ALA A 629 -31.88 -13.73 -33.60
C ALA A 629 -30.44 -13.60 -33.08
N ARG A 630 -29.43 -13.95 -33.88
CA ARG A 630 -28.00 -13.79 -33.53
C ARG A 630 -27.63 -12.33 -33.29
N PHE A 631 -28.05 -11.44 -34.20
CA PHE A 631 -27.87 -10.00 -34.04
C PHE A 631 -28.53 -9.49 -32.75
N THR A 632 -29.80 -9.80 -32.53
CA THR A 632 -30.53 -9.35 -31.35
C THR A 632 -29.94 -9.89 -30.05
N GLN A 633 -29.45 -11.13 -30.03
CA GLN A 633 -28.70 -11.70 -28.91
C GLN A 633 -27.40 -10.93 -28.64
N ALA A 634 -26.56 -10.71 -29.66
CA ALA A 634 -25.30 -9.98 -29.50
C ALA A 634 -25.53 -8.53 -29.04
N VAL A 635 -26.58 -7.87 -29.52
CA VAL A 635 -27.00 -6.54 -29.05
C VAL A 635 -27.46 -6.59 -27.60
N ALA A 636 -28.25 -7.60 -27.20
CA ALA A 636 -28.70 -7.76 -25.82
C ALA A 636 -27.52 -8.02 -24.87
N GLU A 637 -26.55 -8.84 -25.27
CA GLU A 637 -25.31 -9.07 -24.53
C GLU A 637 -24.48 -7.79 -24.42
N LEU A 638 -24.35 -7.01 -25.50
CA LEU A 638 -23.63 -5.74 -25.48
C LEU A 638 -24.32 -4.68 -24.60
N GLN A 639 -25.65 -4.69 -24.54
CA GLN A 639 -26.44 -3.89 -23.61
C GLN A 639 -26.24 -4.35 -22.17
N PHE A 640 -26.21 -5.66 -21.92
CA PHE A 640 -25.95 -6.25 -20.61
C PHE A 640 -24.55 -5.85 -20.08
N LEU A 641 -23.54 -5.86 -20.95
CA LEU A 641 -22.19 -5.38 -20.65
C LEU A 641 -22.10 -3.86 -20.43
N GLY A 642 -23.13 -3.10 -20.79
CA GLY A 642 -23.22 -1.66 -20.54
C GLY A 642 -22.54 -0.77 -21.58
N PHE A 643 -22.16 -1.29 -22.75
CA PHE A 643 -21.59 -0.47 -23.85
C PHE A 643 -22.66 0.35 -24.56
N ILE A 644 -23.90 -0.15 -24.59
CA ILE A 644 -25.05 0.51 -25.22
C ILE A 644 -26.24 0.58 -24.27
N LYS A 645 -27.14 1.54 -24.52
CA LYS A 645 -28.42 1.68 -23.82
C LYS A 645 -29.52 2.05 -24.81
N THR A 646 -30.72 1.51 -24.59
CA THR A 646 -31.90 1.86 -25.39
C THR A 646 -32.18 3.36 -25.29
N SER A 647 -32.35 4.02 -26.45
CA SER A 647 -32.64 5.45 -26.51
C SER A 647 -34.14 5.66 -26.61
N ARG A 648 -34.70 6.56 -25.79
CA ARG A 648 -36.06 7.08 -25.97
C ARG A 648 -36.12 8.34 -26.85
N LYS A 649 -34.97 8.84 -27.31
CA LYS A 649 -34.89 10.10 -28.07
C LYS A 649 -35.25 9.94 -29.56
N LYS A 650 -34.98 8.78 -30.13
CA LYS A 650 -35.31 8.42 -31.52
C LYS A 650 -35.77 6.97 -31.52
N THR A 651 -36.81 6.68 -32.29
CA THR A 651 -37.30 5.31 -32.52
C THR A 651 -36.19 4.49 -33.17
N ASP A 652 -36.08 3.22 -32.79
CA ASP A 652 -35.14 2.24 -33.37
C ASP A 652 -33.66 2.63 -33.31
N HIS A 653 -33.29 3.45 -32.30
CA HIS A 653 -31.90 3.80 -32.05
C HIS A 653 -31.44 3.33 -30.68
N VAL A 654 -30.19 2.86 -30.63
CA VAL A 654 -29.46 2.64 -29.38
C VAL A 654 -28.40 3.73 -29.20
N LYS A 655 -28.13 4.08 -27.94
CA LYS A 655 -27.15 5.08 -27.56
C LYS A 655 -25.89 4.39 -27.07
N ARG A 656 -24.73 4.77 -27.61
CA ARG A 656 -23.42 4.35 -27.11
C ARG A 656 -23.09 5.05 -25.79
N LEU A 657 -22.58 4.30 -24.82
CA LEU A 657 -22.21 4.78 -23.48
C LEU A 657 -20.69 4.92 -23.27
N THR A 658 -19.90 4.20 -24.05
CA THR A 658 -18.43 4.27 -24.10
C THR A 658 -17.94 5.14 -25.24
#